data_AF-A0A143HIE5-F1
#
_entry.id   AF-A0A143HIE5-F1
#
_cell.length_a   1.000
_cell.length_b   1.000
_cell.length_c   1.000
_cell.angle_alpha   90.00
_cell.angle_beta   90.00
_cell.angle_gamma   90.00
#
_symmetry.space_group_name_H-M   'P 1'
#
loop_
_entity.id
_entity.type
_entity.pdbx_description
1 polymer ?
#
loop_
_entity_poly.entity_id
_entity_poly.type
_entity_poly.pdbx_seq_one_letter_code
_entity_poly.pdbx_strand_id
1 'polypeptide(L)'
;MLGACGEEKAGAQKEEALQALEQPLADKIIARLQLSNPSDFPRLDEAVYLSFRELGLADNYAHPLAVKGKTLLPVQRVDRDADGSIDGVIFLVDIQVDETLDLQILPAIETVQPEPKRTQAEISHKSGGRWVGNKYEGGSFQNVSTLDVPPEHTDHSYFIRYEGPGIESDLVGYRVYLDWRNGFDIFGKKVREPVLQDVGQDGFDSYHQMADWGMDILKVGDALGIGGYGYWDGEKVVRVSDVQNWSAKILDNGNLYSAFSIKYQGWKPDEDLQADLTAVMSIAAGSRLVEVRGHTDRAIGAPVAGLVKHPGTQLIVGDLDIPGSAWTYIGTWGRQSLDGSDLGMGLLVQKKFVREITEDEHNRVVVFKEPATHEFNYYFTAAWAGEGESRHGPITSAEDFERYLAREAEKRTIPLRKRLTTAVSEAQTQQPLSAEVALAWSKRMADSELERSALQLGFGGVDPHRKRPAYFEYTTGLLMQAYDDLNQVSPDARYAAAVEKVMGSFVNEDGSINGYVQSKFNIDSINAGKVLLRMYERNGKEQYQTAVDTLREQLKQHPRTDAGAFWHKKIYPHQVWLDGVYMGIPFLAHYEKLRGQGDFEEVLAEFRVVREKLRDPRTGLYFHGWDEARNQVWADDKSGLSPNFWSRGMGWMAMALVDVLDYLPEENKDDRQYLIDMINDLAPTLKKYQDPESGTWYQVTDKAGARGNYLEASGSSMFTYFFAKAILKGYLPESWLPVAKKSYQGLLNEFVRVHNDGSISLTSNCEVAGLGFGRDGSYRYYMSEPVVDDDLKGVGPFIMAGVEMHKLLNRYN
;
A
#
# COMPACT_ATOMS: atom_id res chain seq x y z
N MET A 1 -27.36 -5.72 -57.96
CA MET A 1 -28.03 -5.20 -56.75
C MET A 1 -28.30 -6.37 -55.82
N LEU A 2 -27.45 -6.58 -54.81
CA LEU A 2 -27.64 -7.44 -53.62
C LEU A 2 -26.30 -7.39 -52.88
N GLY A 3 -26.11 -6.37 -52.04
CA GLY A 3 -24.83 -6.15 -51.35
C GLY A 3 -24.82 -4.94 -50.43
N ALA A 4 -25.97 -4.61 -49.81
CA ALA A 4 -26.07 -3.47 -48.89
C ALA A 4 -27.00 -3.70 -47.69
N CYS A 5 -27.62 -4.89 -47.53
CA CYS A 5 -28.55 -5.17 -46.42
C CYS A 5 -27.91 -5.87 -45.20
N GLY A 6 -26.60 -6.15 -45.22
CA GLY A 6 -25.91 -6.91 -44.16
C GLY A 6 -25.27 -6.03 -43.08
N GLU A 7 -24.68 -4.90 -43.47
CA GLU A 7 -23.93 -4.02 -42.54
C GLU A 7 -24.86 -3.10 -41.75
N GLU A 8 -25.94 -2.58 -42.35
CA GLU A 8 -26.93 -1.78 -41.63
C GLU A 8 -27.70 -2.59 -40.57
N LYS A 9 -27.92 -3.89 -40.79
CA LYS A 9 -28.57 -4.77 -39.79
C LYS A 9 -27.67 -5.10 -38.60
N ALA A 10 -26.36 -5.22 -38.79
CA ALA A 10 -25.41 -5.44 -37.70
C ALA A 10 -25.19 -4.17 -36.86
N GLY A 11 -25.17 -2.99 -37.50
CA GLY A 11 -25.13 -1.69 -36.82
C GLY A 11 -26.41 -1.42 -36.02
N ALA A 12 -27.58 -1.61 -36.62
CA ALA A 12 -28.88 -1.41 -35.98
C ALA A 12 -29.15 -2.41 -34.84
N GLN A 13 -28.74 -3.68 -34.96
CA GLN A 13 -28.85 -4.65 -33.87
C GLN A 13 -27.91 -4.33 -32.69
N LYS A 14 -26.76 -3.72 -32.96
CA LYS A 14 -25.83 -3.25 -31.91
C LYS A 14 -26.39 -2.02 -31.20
N GLU A 15 -27.01 -1.09 -31.94
CA GLU A 15 -27.67 0.10 -31.41
C GLU A 15 -28.96 -0.23 -30.63
N GLU A 16 -29.79 -1.16 -31.12
CA GLU A 16 -30.98 -1.67 -30.41
C GLU A 16 -30.61 -2.46 -29.15
N ALA A 17 -29.53 -3.25 -29.19
CA ALA A 17 -28.99 -3.90 -27.99
C ALA A 17 -28.47 -2.86 -26.98
N LEU A 18 -27.77 -1.81 -27.41
CA LEU A 18 -27.33 -0.71 -26.54
C LEU A 18 -28.49 0.11 -25.97
N GLN A 19 -29.57 0.36 -26.72
CA GLN A 19 -30.76 1.06 -26.21
C GLN A 19 -31.60 0.19 -25.26
N ALA A 20 -31.65 -1.13 -25.47
CA ALA A 20 -32.27 -2.07 -24.54
C ALA A 20 -31.49 -2.20 -23.21
N LEU A 21 -30.21 -1.81 -23.19
CA LEU A 21 -29.34 -1.77 -22.00
C LEU A 21 -29.50 -0.48 -21.16
N GLU A 22 -29.98 0.61 -21.75
CA GLU A 22 -29.96 1.95 -21.13
C GLU A 22 -30.96 2.11 -19.96
N GLN A 23 -32.05 1.33 -19.90
CA GLN A 23 -33.05 1.45 -18.83
C GLN A 23 -33.04 0.35 -17.75
N PRO A 24 -32.84 -0.95 -18.05
CA PRO A 24 -32.90 -2.00 -17.01
C PRO A 24 -31.63 -2.16 -16.16
N LEU A 25 -30.46 -1.70 -16.65
CA LEU A 25 -29.16 -1.86 -15.97
C LEU A 25 -28.64 -0.61 -15.28
N ALA A 26 -29.08 0.58 -15.69
CA ALA A 26 -28.73 1.83 -15.02
C ALA A 26 -29.19 1.84 -13.54
N ASP A 27 -30.28 1.12 -13.23
CA ASP A 27 -30.81 0.95 -11.87
C ASP A 27 -30.02 -0.07 -11.02
N LYS A 28 -28.98 -0.70 -11.57
CA LYS A 28 -28.22 -1.77 -10.91
C LYS A 28 -26.71 -1.49 -10.84
N ILE A 29 -26.28 -0.24 -10.76
CA ILE A 29 -24.87 0.11 -10.58
C ILE A 29 -24.33 -0.56 -9.30
N ILE A 30 -23.22 -1.29 -9.39
CA ILE A 30 -22.49 -1.85 -8.24
C ILE A 30 -21.62 -0.76 -7.63
N ALA A 31 -20.85 -0.07 -8.46
CA ALA A 31 -19.96 1.01 -8.03
C ALA A 31 -19.67 2.02 -9.13
N ARG A 32 -19.29 3.23 -8.73
CA ARG A 32 -18.66 4.24 -9.57
C ARG A 32 -17.18 4.32 -9.20
N LEU A 33 -16.32 4.33 -10.20
CA LEU A 33 -14.87 4.32 -10.03
C LEU A 33 -14.29 5.48 -10.83
N GLN A 34 -13.60 6.40 -10.15
CA GLN A 34 -12.77 7.41 -10.79
C GLN A 34 -11.31 6.99 -10.68
N LEU A 35 -10.60 7.03 -11.80
CA LEU A 35 -9.15 6.77 -11.89
C LEU A 35 -8.47 7.99 -12.48
N SER A 36 -7.53 8.60 -11.78
CA SER A 36 -6.72 9.70 -12.34
C SER A 36 -5.24 9.33 -12.40
N ASN A 37 -4.59 9.78 -13.48
CA ASN A 37 -3.18 9.51 -13.73
C ASN A 37 -2.29 10.51 -12.97
N PRO A 38 -1.51 10.06 -11.96
CA PRO A 38 -0.64 10.94 -11.21
C PRO A 38 0.72 11.16 -11.90
N SER A 39 1.00 10.49 -13.01
CA SER A 39 2.26 10.57 -13.75
C SER A 39 2.23 11.61 -14.86
N ASP A 40 3.41 12.09 -15.24
CA ASP A 40 3.61 13.02 -16.37
C ASP A 40 3.74 12.33 -17.73
N PHE A 41 3.47 11.01 -17.78
CA PHE A 41 3.42 10.18 -18.97
C PHE A 41 2.10 9.39 -19.03
N PRO A 42 1.63 9.03 -20.24
CA PRO A 42 0.43 8.20 -20.38
C PRO A 42 0.67 6.79 -19.85
N ARG A 43 -0.35 6.19 -19.25
CA ARG A 43 -0.34 4.77 -18.86
C ARG A 43 -1.24 3.99 -19.82
N LEU A 44 -0.63 3.10 -20.59
CA LEU A 44 -1.30 2.25 -21.57
C LEU A 44 -1.42 0.84 -21.01
N ASP A 45 -2.54 0.16 -21.31
CA ASP A 45 -2.85 -1.18 -20.78
C ASP A 45 -2.62 -1.28 -19.25
N GLU A 46 -2.91 -0.22 -18.49
CA GLU A 46 -2.70 -0.24 -17.03
C GLU A 46 -3.71 -1.20 -16.41
N ALA A 47 -3.20 -2.24 -15.77
CA ALA A 47 -4.03 -3.24 -15.11
C ALA A 47 -4.64 -2.67 -13.82
N VAL A 48 -5.97 -2.65 -13.76
CA VAL A 48 -6.76 -2.21 -12.60
C VAL A 48 -7.41 -3.43 -11.98
N TYR A 49 -7.14 -3.66 -10.70
CA TYR A 49 -7.77 -4.70 -9.90
C TYR A 49 -8.75 -4.09 -8.90
N LEU A 50 -9.92 -4.72 -8.77
CA LEU A 50 -10.92 -4.43 -7.76
C LEU A 50 -11.31 -5.75 -7.09
N SER A 51 -11.14 -5.83 -5.77
CA SER A 51 -11.63 -6.99 -5.04
C SER A 51 -13.15 -6.93 -4.88
N PHE A 52 -13.80 -8.08 -4.75
CA PHE A 52 -15.22 -8.15 -4.43
C PHE A 52 -15.52 -7.53 -3.08
N ARG A 53 -14.61 -7.67 -2.12
CA ARG A 53 -14.68 -6.96 -0.83
C ARG A 53 -14.71 -5.43 -1.02
N GLU A 54 -13.88 -4.87 -1.89
CA GLU A 54 -13.90 -3.43 -2.21
C GLU A 54 -15.20 -2.98 -2.90
N LEU A 55 -15.82 -3.87 -3.67
CA LEU A 55 -17.10 -3.61 -4.34
C LEU A 55 -18.32 -3.81 -3.42
N GLY A 56 -18.11 -4.26 -2.18
CA GLY A 56 -19.21 -4.60 -1.26
C GLY A 56 -19.97 -5.86 -1.70
N LEU A 57 -19.28 -6.78 -2.38
CA LEU A 57 -19.79 -8.04 -2.89
C LEU A 57 -19.22 -9.22 -2.10
N ALA A 58 -19.89 -10.36 -2.16
CA ALA A 58 -19.36 -11.62 -1.64
C ALA A 58 -18.26 -12.17 -2.55
N ASP A 59 -17.38 -13.01 -1.98
CA ASP A 59 -16.38 -13.74 -2.75
C ASP A 59 -17.03 -14.62 -3.82
N ASN A 60 -16.27 -14.95 -4.86
CA ASN A 60 -16.76 -15.72 -6.01
C ASN A 60 -17.95 -15.09 -6.74
N TYR A 61 -18.18 -13.77 -6.62
CA TYR A 61 -19.23 -13.08 -7.37
C TYR A 61 -19.06 -13.31 -8.88
N ALA A 62 -20.11 -13.84 -9.51
CA ALA A 62 -19.99 -14.46 -10.82
C ALA A 62 -19.94 -13.46 -11.99
N HIS A 63 -20.39 -12.22 -11.79
CA HIS A 63 -20.84 -11.38 -12.90
C HIS A 63 -20.58 -9.86 -12.72
N PRO A 64 -19.36 -9.31 -12.51
CA PRO A 64 -19.15 -7.87 -12.68
C PRO A 64 -18.66 -7.52 -14.10
N LEU A 65 -19.11 -6.38 -14.63
CA LEU A 65 -18.62 -5.73 -15.85
C LEU A 65 -18.13 -4.32 -15.52
N ALA A 66 -17.10 -3.86 -16.23
CA ALA A 66 -16.65 -2.48 -16.19
C ALA A 66 -17.08 -1.75 -17.46
N VAL A 67 -17.64 -0.55 -17.31
CA VAL A 67 -18.12 0.31 -18.40
C VAL A 67 -17.37 1.63 -18.38
N LYS A 68 -16.82 2.04 -19.53
CA LYS A 68 -16.26 3.37 -19.80
C LYS A 68 -17.21 4.11 -20.76
N GLY A 69 -18.02 5.03 -20.25
CA GLY A 69 -19.03 5.74 -21.04
C GLY A 69 -20.07 4.76 -21.62
N LYS A 70 -20.08 4.54 -22.94
CA LYS A 70 -20.93 3.53 -23.62
C LYS A 70 -20.17 2.26 -24.01
N THR A 71 -18.89 2.16 -23.64
CA THR A 71 -18.00 1.04 -24.03
C THR A 71 -17.85 0.06 -22.89
N LEU A 72 -18.14 -1.22 -23.16
CA LEU A 72 -17.84 -2.33 -22.25
C LEU A 72 -16.34 -2.63 -22.30
N LEU A 73 -15.71 -2.70 -21.13
CA LEU A 73 -14.34 -3.16 -21.00
C LEU A 73 -14.33 -4.68 -20.79
N PRO A 74 -13.39 -5.41 -21.40
CA PRO A 74 -13.10 -6.78 -21.05
C PRO A 74 -12.71 -6.90 -19.57
N VAL A 75 -13.35 -7.83 -18.86
CA VAL A 75 -13.09 -8.09 -17.44
C VAL A 75 -12.75 -9.56 -17.28
N GLN A 76 -11.69 -9.84 -16.50
CA GLN A 76 -11.35 -11.18 -16.07
C GLN A 76 -11.51 -11.30 -14.56
N ARG A 77 -12.16 -12.38 -14.12
CA ARG A 77 -12.21 -12.81 -12.72
C ARG A 77 -10.90 -13.50 -12.37
N VAL A 78 -10.31 -13.17 -11.22
CA VAL A 78 -9.00 -13.67 -10.80
C VAL A 78 -9.01 -14.11 -9.34
N ASP A 79 -8.17 -15.09 -9.02
CA ASP A 79 -7.77 -15.44 -7.66
C ASP A 79 -6.42 -14.74 -7.41
N ARG A 80 -6.47 -13.53 -6.87
CA ARG A 80 -5.26 -12.71 -6.74
C ARG A 80 -4.45 -13.16 -5.54
N ASP A 81 -5.00 -13.58 -4.42
CA ASP A 81 -4.22 -14.03 -3.26
C ASP A 81 -3.80 -15.51 -3.30
N ALA A 82 -4.25 -16.27 -4.30
CA ALA A 82 -3.96 -17.67 -4.55
C ALA A 82 -4.52 -18.63 -3.47
N ASP A 83 -5.60 -18.22 -2.78
CA ASP A 83 -6.25 -19.04 -1.76
C ASP A 83 -7.20 -20.11 -2.33
N GLY A 84 -7.45 -20.09 -3.64
CA GLY A 84 -8.35 -20.99 -4.35
C GLY A 84 -9.76 -20.41 -4.59
N SER A 85 -10.03 -19.19 -4.15
CA SER A 85 -11.27 -18.45 -4.35
C SER A 85 -11.06 -17.26 -5.27
N ILE A 86 -12.03 -16.98 -6.14
CA ILE A 86 -12.00 -15.75 -6.92
C ILE A 86 -12.32 -14.59 -5.98
N ASP A 87 -11.34 -13.72 -5.78
CA ASP A 87 -11.39 -12.58 -4.85
C ASP A 87 -11.73 -11.26 -5.53
N GLY A 88 -11.69 -11.19 -6.87
CA GLY A 88 -11.93 -9.94 -7.57
C GLY A 88 -11.91 -10.04 -9.09
N VAL A 89 -11.74 -8.86 -9.69
CA VAL A 89 -11.65 -8.68 -11.15
C VAL A 89 -10.50 -7.79 -11.55
N ILE A 90 -9.98 -8.07 -12.74
CA ILE A 90 -8.97 -7.26 -13.42
C ILE A 90 -9.47 -6.84 -14.80
N PHE A 91 -9.17 -5.60 -15.16
CA PHE A 91 -9.39 -5.04 -16.49
C PHE A 91 -8.28 -4.05 -16.83
N LEU A 92 -8.18 -3.66 -18.10
CA LEU A 92 -7.14 -2.74 -18.57
C LEU A 92 -7.73 -1.38 -18.90
N VAL A 93 -6.96 -0.32 -18.63
CA VAL A 93 -7.31 1.05 -19.04
C VAL A 93 -6.13 1.74 -19.71
N ASP A 94 -6.46 2.55 -20.71
CA ASP A 94 -5.55 3.59 -21.18
C ASP A 94 -5.96 4.92 -20.55
N ILE A 95 -4.99 5.61 -19.95
CA ILE A 95 -5.20 6.91 -19.30
C ILE A 95 -4.06 7.86 -19.66
N GLN A 96 -4.43 9.00 -20.24
CA GLN A 96 -3.51 10.05 -20.66
C GLN A 96 -3.00 10.85 -19.46
N VAL A 97 -2.03 11.72 -19.71
CA VAL A 97 -1.54 12.67 -18.71
C VAL A 97 -2.67 13.61 -18.31
N ASP A 98 -2.84 13.85 -17.02
CA ASP A 98 -3.90 14.70 -16.43
C ASP A 98 -5.35 14.23 -16.71
N GLU A 99 -5.54 13.04 -17.31
CA GLU A 99 -6.87 12.47 -17.52
C GLU A 99 -7.41 11.88 -16.21
N THR A 100 -8.72 12.04 -16.02
CA THR A 100 -9.51 11.28 -15.03
C THR A 100 -10.55 10.47 -15.79
N LEU A 101 -10.55 9.16 -15.59
CA LEU A 101 -11.53 8.24 -16.15
C LEU A 101 -12.66 8.02 -15.15
N ASP A 102 -13.89 8.25 -15.60
CA ASP A 102 -15.11 7.86 -14.89
C ASP A 102 -15.61 6.52 -15.42
N LEU A 103 -15.63 5.51 -14.56
CA LEU A 103 -16.06 4.16 -14.87
C LEU A 103 -17.26 3.78 -14.00
N GLN A 104 -18.12 2.92 -14.55
CA GLN A 104 -19.20 2.27 -13.81
C GLN A 104 -18.95 0.77 -13.77
N ILE A 105 -19.14 0.18 -12.59
CA ILE A 105 -19.14 -1.27 -12.42
C ILE A 105 -20.60 -1.72 -12.39
N LEU A 106 -20.98 -2.58 -13.33
CA LEU A 106 -22.33 -3.10 -13.51
C LEU A 106 -22.36 -4.62 -13.32
N PRO A 107 -23.52 -5.22 -13.04
CA PRO A 107 -23.72 -6.66 -13.15
C PRO A 107 -23.57 -7.12 -14.60
N ALA A 108 -23.08 -8.34 -14.81
CA ALA A 108 -22.85 -8.88 -16.14
C ALA A 108 -24.13 -9.30 -16.83
N ILE A 109 -24.01 -9.29 -18.16
CA ILE A 109 -25.01 -9.74 -19.11
C ILE A 109 -24.34 -10.85 -19.89
N GLU A 110 -25.08 -11.91 -20.21
CA GLU A 110 -24.55 -13.14 -20.80
C GLU A 110 -23.79 -12.96 -22.13
N THR A 111 -23.83 -11.77 -22.74
CA THR A 111 -23.24 -11.47 -24.05
C THR A 111 -22.17 -10.36 -23.98
N VAL A 112 -20.99 -10.68 -23.46
CA VAL A 112 -19.78 -9.86 -23.70
C VAL A 112 -18.94 -10.52 -24.78
N GLN A 113 -18.43 -9.72 -25.72
CA GLN A 113 -17.56 -10.25 -26.79
C GLN A 113 -16.30 -10.88 -26.17
N PRO A 114 -15.85 -12.05 -26.68
CA PRO A 114 -14.62 -12.66 -26.20
C PRO A 114 -13.42 -11.78 -26.58
N GLU A 115 -12.67 -11.34 -25.58
CA GLU A 115 -11.39 -10.67 -25.76
C GLU A 115 -10.35 -11.67 -26.29
N PRO A 116 -9.46 -11.29 -27.24
CA PRO A 116 -8.35 -12.14 -27.62
C PRO A 116 -7.46 -12.47 -26.42
N LYS A 117 -6.95 -13.70 -26.36
CA LYS A 117 -6.04 -14.13 -25.30
C LYS A 117 -4.71 -13.38 -25.45
N ARG A 118 -4.35 -12.55 -24.46
CA ARG A 118 -3.09 -11.76 -24.42
C ARG A 118 -2.11 -12.25 -23.35
N THR A 119 -2.56 -13.06 -22.39
CA THR A 119 -1.68 -13.69 -21.40
C THR A 119 -1.83 -15.19 -21.42
N GLN A 120 -0.83 -15.91 -20.92
CA GLN A 120 -0.90 -17.35 -20.73
C GLN A 120 0.02 -17.80 -19.61
N ALA A 121 -0.46 -18.73 -18.77
CA ALA A 121 0.37 -19.55 -17.90
C ALA A 121 0.08 -21.02 -18.21
N GLU A 122 1.12 -21.84 -18.28
CA GLU A 122 1.00 -23.24 -18.66
C GLU A 122 2.08 -24.09 -18.00
N ILE A 123 1.75 -25.36 -17.81
CA ILE A 123 2.69 -26.41 -17.48
C ILE A 123 2.24 -27.69 -18.18
N SER A 124 3.20 -28.50 -18.62
CA SER A 124 2.90 -29.73 -19.35
C SER A 124 3.93 -30.81 -19.09
N HIS A 125 3.49 -32.05 -19.20
CA HIS A 125 4.37 -33.21 -19.14
C HIS A 125 4.01 -34.23 -20.22
N LYS A 126 4.93 -35.14 -20.53
CA LYS A 126 4.66 -36.24 -21.45
C LYS A 126 3.75 -37.29 -20.80
N SER A 127 2.82 -37.80 -21.60
CA SER A 127 1.94 -38.92 -21.26
C SER A 127 2.09 -40.05 -22.29
N GLY A 128 1.98 -41.30 -21.83
CA GLY A 128 2.07 -42.48 -22.70
C GLY A 128 3.50 -42.93 -23.07
N GLY A 129 4.53 -42.43 -22.39
CA GLY A 129 5.91 -42.91 -22.50
C GLY A 129 6.35 -43.71 -21.27
N ARG A 130 7.67 -43.83 -21.06
CA ARG A 130 8.25 -44.50 -19.89
C ARG A 130 9.59 -43.89 -19.48
N TRP A 131 9.92 -43.98 -18.19
CA TRP A 131 11.24 -43.66 -17.68
C TRP A 131 12.26 -44.74 -18.08
N VAL A 132 13.42 -44.29 -18.55
CA VAL A 132 14.62 -45.09 -18.84
C VAL A 132 15.78 -44.35 -18.16
N GLY A 133 16.11 -44.78 -16.93
CA GLY A 133 16.98 -43.99 -16.07
C GLY A 133 16.32 -42.64 -15.74
N ASN A 134 17.03 -41.54 -15.97
CA ASN A 134 16.55 -40.18 -15.77
C ASN A 134 15.92 -39.55 -17.03
N LYS A 135 15.69 -40.32 -18.11
CA LYS A 135 15.06 -39.83 -19.35
C LYS A 135 13.68 -40.44 -19.56
N TYR A 136 12.75 -39.65 -20.07
CA TYR A 136 11.41 -40.08 -20.42
C TYR A 136 11.30 -40.28 -21.95
N GLU A 137 11.20 -41.54 -22.36
CA GLU A 137 11.16 -41.96 -23.76
C GLU A 137 9.72 -42.23 -24.23
N GLY A 138 9.40 -41.78 -25.45
CA GLY A 138 8.05 -41.89 -26.03
C GLY A 138 7.04 -40.90 -25.46
N GLY A 139 5.76 -41.10 -25.80
CA GLY A 139 4.65 -40.26 -25.35
C GLY A 139 4.51 -38.92 -26.09
N SER A 140 3.50 -38.14 -25.69
CA SER A 140 3.23 -36.77 -26.19
C SER A 140 2.98 -35.81 -25.04
N PHE A 141 3.35 -34.54 -25.21
CA PHE A 141 3.10 -33.51 -24.20
C PHE A 141 1.59 -33.24 -24.05
N GLN A 142 1.17 -33.07 -22.80
CA GLN A 142 -0.19 -32.68 -22.43
C GLN A 142 -0.11 -31.57 -21.39
N ASN A 143 -0.85 -30.49 -21.62
CA ASN A 143 -0.97 -29.41 -20.63
C ASN A 143 -1.79 -29.91 -19.44
N VAL A 144 -1.33 -29.60 -18.24
CA VAL A 144 -1.99 -29.95 -16.98
C VAL A 144 -2.13 -28.70 -16.12
N SER A 145 -3.05 -28.72 -15.15
CA SER A 145 -3.24 -27.61 -14.20
C SER A 145 -2.35 -27.75 -12.96
N THR A 146 -1.89 -28.95 -12.65
CA THR A 146 -1.03 -29.27 -11.50
C THR A 146 0.01 -30.29 -11.89
N LEU A 147 1.24 -30.15 -11.40
CA LEU A 147 2.31 -31.12 -11.57
C LEU A 147 3.09 -31.28 -10.27
N ASP A 148 3.08 -32.50 -9.71
CA ASP A 148 4.09 -32.94 -8.76
C ASP A 148 5.29 -33.47 -9.56
N VAL A 149 6.48 -32.93 -9.32
CA VAL A 149 7.65 -33.29 -10.12
C VAL A 149 8.17 -34.66 -9.68
N PRO A 150 8.30 -35.64 -10.59
CA PRO A 150 8.80 -36.96 -10.24
C PRO A 150 10.27 -36.92 -9.76
N PRO A 151 10.66 -37.77 -8.80
CA PRO A 151 12.06 -37.86 -8.34
C PRO A 151 13.08 -38.18 -9.45
N GLU A 152 12.64 -38.83 -10.53
CA GLU A 152 13.49 -39.14 -11.69
C GLU A 152 13.79 -37.91 -12.57
N HIS A 153 13.04 -36.81 -12.39
CA HIS A 153 13.16 -35.62 -13.21
C HIS A 153 14.43 -34.81 -12.85
N THR A 154 15.22 -34.52 -13.88
CA THR A 154 16.37 -33.61 -13.87
C THR A 154 16.41 -32.87 -15.21
N ASP A 155 17.40 -31.99 -15.37
CA ASP A 155 17.73 -31.39 -16.66
C ASP A 155 17.79 -32.44 -17.78
N HIS A 156 17.21 -32.12 -18.93
CA HIS A 156 17.15 -32.98 -20.09
C HIS A 156 16.50 -34.37 -19.84
N SER A 157 15.58 -34.48 -18.89
CA SER A 157 14.72 -35.66 -18.73
C SER A 157 13.69 -35.82 -19.84
N TYR A 158 13.39 -34.77 -20.62
CA TYR A 158 12.34 -34.75 -21.66
C TYR A 158 10.92 -35.09 -21.16
N PHE A 159 10.68 -35.00 -19.84
CA PHE A 159 9.39 -35.27 -19.22
C PHE A 159 8.51 -34.01 -19.19
N ILE A 160 9.03 -32.91 -18.65
CA ILE A 160 8.36 -31.61 -18.60
C ILE A 160 8.78 -30.80 -19.83
N ARG A 161 7.83 -30.15 -20.52
CA ARG A 161 8.15 -29.34 -21.70
C ARG A 161 8.98 -28.15 -21.26
N TYR A 162 10.10 -27.93 -21.98
CA TYR A 162 11.11 -26.93 -21.65
C TYR A 162 11.52 -26.85 -20.16
N GLU A 163 11.34 -27.96 -19.41
CA GLU A 163 11.81 -28.17 -18.04
C GLU A 163 11.04 -27.44 -16.92
N GLY A 164 9.86 -26.87 -17.20
CA GLY A 164 9.01 -26.32 -16.13
C GLY A 164 7.78 -25.54 -16.60
N PRO A 165 7.16 -24.70 -15.76
CA PRO A 165 6.06 -23.83 -16.16
C PRO A 165 6.54 -22.67 -17.02
N GLY A 166 5.66 -22.19 -17.89
CA GLY A 166 5.84 -20.99 -18.69
C GLY A 166 4.78 -19.95 -18.36
N ILE A 167 5.15 -18.67 -18.45
CA ILE A 167 4.24 -17.53 -18.29
C ILE A 167 4.59 -16.45 -19.31
N GLU A 168 3.57 -15.89 -19.97
CA GLU A 168 3.77 -14.89 -21.01
C GLU A 168 2.64 -13.86 -21.06
N SER A 169 2.97 -12.69 -21.59
CA SER A 169 2.04 -11.71 -22.10
C SER A 169 2.16 -11.61 -23.62
N ASP A 170 1.45 -10.66 -24.19
CA ASP A 170 1.59 -10.24 -25.58
C ASP A 170 2.92 -9.56 -25.85
N LEU A 171 3.73 -9.24 -24.82
CA LEU A 171 5.03 -8.59 -24.98
C LEU A 171 6.23 -9.54 -24.86
N VAL A 172 6.18 -10.52 -23.96
CA VAL A 172 7.34 -11.34 -23.59
C VAL A 172 6.88 -12.66 -22.96
N GLY A 173 7.70 -13.71 -23.04
CA GLY A 173 7.50 -14.97 -22.32
C GLY A 173 8.65 -15.27 -21.37
N TYR A 174 8.37 -16.08 -20.35
CA TYR A 174 9.31 -16.54 -19.35
C TYR A 174 9.09 -18.01 -19.06
N ARG A 175 10.15 -18.69 -18.64
CA ARG A 175 10.14 -20.10 -18.25
C ARG A 175 10.86 -20.26 -16.93
N VAL A 176 10.40 -21.15 -16.08
CA VAL A 176 11.02 -21.41 -14.78
C VAL A 176 11.34 -22.89 -14.69
N TYR A 177 12.61 -23.25 -14.46
CA TYR A 177 13.00 -24.66 -14.43
C TYR A 177 12.61 -25.32 -13.10
N LEU A 178 12.03 -26.52 -13.19
CA LEU A 178 11.66 -27.37 -12.05
C LEU A 178 12.67 -28.52 -11.85
N ASP A 179 13.96 -28.18 -11.91
CA ASP A 179 15.07 -29.08 -11.63
C ASP A 179 16.16 -28.37 -10.80
N TRP A 180 17.27 -29.08 -10.55
CA TRP A 180 18.37 -28.61 -9.71
C TRP A 180 18.96 -27.26 -10.13
N ARG A 181 18.76 -26.83 -11.39
CA ARG A 181 19.22 -25.52 -11.84
C ARG A 181 18.37 -24.38 -11.31
N ASN A 182 17.07 -24.61 -11.09
CA ASN A 182 16.05 -23.64 -10.65
C ASN A 182 16.19 -22.27 -11.34
N GLY A 183 16.44 -22.30 -12.66
CA GLY A 183 16.75 -21.13 -13.47
C GLY A 183 15.51 -20.46 -14.05
N PHE A 184 15.57 -19.14 -14.17
CA PHE A 184 14.51 -18.32 -14.77
C PHE A 184 14.95 -17.83 -16.14
N ASP A 185 14.21 -18.18 -17.17
CA ASP A 185 14.62 -17.96 -18.56
C ASP A 185 13.69 -17.01 -19.31
N ILE A 186 14.19 -16.44 -20.41
CA ILE A 186 13.47 -15.47 -21.24
C ILE A 186 13.17 -16.07 -22.60
N PHE A 187 11.90 -16.02 -22.95
CA PHE A 187 11.41 -16.31 -24.28
C PHE A 187 11.13 -15.01 -25.03
N GLY A 188 11.97 -14.69 -26.01
CA GLY A 188 11.87 -13.50 -26.85
C GLY A 188 10.81 -13.67 -27.92
N LYS A 189 9.74 -12.87 -27.86
CA LYS A 189 8.59 -12.96 -28.76
C LYS A 189 8.69 -12.01 -29.94
N LYS A 190 8.35 -12.49 -31.14
CA LYS A 190 8.18 -11.68 -32.36
C LYS A 190 6.71 -11.43 -32.73
N VAL A 191 5.80 -12.17 -32.10
CA VAL A 191 4.35 -12.10 -32.28
C VAL A 191 3.66 -11.71 -30.98
N ARG A 192 2.39 -11.31 -31.06
CA ARG A 192 1.61 -10.78 -29.92
C ARG A 192 0.72 -11.85 -29.29
N GLU A 193 0.39 -12.88 -30.05
CA GLU A 193 -0.36 -14.03 -29.57
C GLU A 193 0.48 -14.81 -28.56
N PRO A 194 -0.12 -15.41 -27.52
CA PRO A 194 0.55 -16.40 -26.67
C PRO A 194 1.02 -17.59 -27.48
N VAL A 195 2.26 -18.04 -27.27
CA VAL A 195 2.89 -19.12 -28.05
C VAL A 195 3.50 -20.24 -27.22
N LEU A 196 3.78 -20.04 -25.92
CA LEU A 196 4.54 -21.01 -25.10
C LEU A 196 3.91 -22.41 -25.10
N GLN A 197 2.58 -22.50 -25.11
CA GLN A 197 1.87 -23.78 -25.18
C GLN A 197 2.15 -24.61 -26.45
N ASP A 198 2.53 -23.95 -27.55
CA ASP A 198 2.76 -24.56 -28.86
C ASP A 198 4.26 -24.82 -29.12
N VAL A 199 5.12 -24.30 -28.25
CA VAL A 199 6.58 -24.34 -28.36
C VAL A 199 7.13 -25.67 -27.82
N GLY A 200 8.11 -26.26 -28.51
CA GLY A 200 8.80 -27.48 -28.04
C GLY A 200 8.00 -28.79 -28.17
N GLN A 201 6.89 -28.76 -28.91
CA GLN A 201 6.03 -29.94 -29.17
C GLN A 201 6.70 -31.03 -30.02
N ASP A 202 7.72 -30.67 -30.78
CA ASP A 202 8.41 -31.51 -31.77
C ASP A 202 9.59 -32.30 -31.20
N GLY A 203 9.75 -32.32 -29.88
CA GLY A 203 10.76 -33.15 -29.23
C GLY A 203 11.94 -32.36 -28.64
N PHE A 204 11.68 -31.13 -28.18
CA PHE A 204 12.46 -30.37 -27.19
C PHE A 204 13.41 -29.28 -27.72
N ASP A 205 14.04 -29.39 -28.89
CA ASP A 205 15.13 -28.46 -29.26
C ASP A 205 14.74 -27.27 -30.14
N SER A 206 13.59 -27.31 -30.81
CA SER A 206 13.24 -26.32 -31.86
C SER A 206 13.18 -24.89 -31.37
N TYR A 207 12.85 -24.69 -30.11
CA TYR A 207 12.65 -23.36 -29.55
C TYR A 207 13.94 -22.62 -29.21
N HIS A 208 15.08 -23.31 -29.22
CA HIS A 208 16.40 -22.68 -29.14
C HIS A 208 16.85 -22.05 -30.46
N GLN A 209 16.08 -22.24 -31.54
CA GLN A 209 16.34 -21.63 -32.85
C GLN A 209 15.32 -20.54 -33.13
N MET A 210 15.77 -19.46 -33.78
CA MET A 210 14.90 -18.36 -34.17
C MET A 210 13.79 -18.84 -35.11
N ALA A 211 12.54 -18.72 -34.66
CA ALA A 211 11.34 -18.96 -35.45
C ALA A 211 10.58 -17.66 -35.74
N ASP A 212 9.52 -17.73 -36.55
CA ASP A 212 8.67 -16.57 -36.86
C ASP A 212 7.98 -16.01 -35.61
N TRP A 213 7.70 -16.87 -34.62
CA TRP A 213 7.11 -16.50 -33.35
C TRP A 213 8.11 -16.03 -32.28
N GLY A 214 9.40 -16.36 -32.41
CA GLY A 214 10.40 -16.05 -31.38
C GLY A 214 11.41 -17.17 -31.14
N MET A 215 12.10 -17.10 -30.01
CA MET A 215 12.97 -18.16 -29.49
C MET A 215 13.25 -17.98 -28.01
N ASP A 216 13.85 -19.00 -27.40
CA ASP A 216 14.59 -18.87 -26.16
C ASP A 216 15.83 -17.99 -26.35
N ILE A 217 15.97 -16.93 -25.55
CA ILE A 217 16.99 -15.89 -25.80
C ILE A 217 18.00 -15.73 -24.66
N LEU A 218 17.84 -16.35 -23.50
CA LEU A 218 18.77 -16.14 -22.37
C LEU A 218 19.58 -17.41 -22.08
N LYS A 219 20.88 -17.21 -21.81
CA LYS A 219 21.73 -18.29 -21.30
C LYS A 219 21.82 -18.18 -19.77
N VAL A 220 20.98 -18.95 -19.08
CA VAL A 220 20.94 -18.93 -17.60
C VAL A 220 22.24 -19.46 -16.97
N GLY A 221 22.71 -20.64 -17.39
CA GLY A 221 23.92 -21.25 -16.82
C GLY A 221 23.78 -21.57 -15.33
N ASP A 222 24.78 -21.19 -14.53
CA ASP A 222 24.80 -21.38 -13.07
C ASP A 222 24.16 -20.22 -12.28
N ALA A 223 23.56 -19.25 -12.97
CA ALA A 223 22.84 -18.15 -12.36
C ALA A 223 21.39 -18.52 -11.99
N LEU A 224 20.74 -17.65 -11.21
CA LEU A 224 19.29 -17.68 -10.94
C LEU A 224 18.45 -17.41 -12.19
N GLY A 225 19.03 -16.79 -13.22
CA GLY A 225 18.29 -16.34 -14.40
C GLY A 225 17.68 -14.95 -14.22
N ILE A 226 16.60 -14.65 -14.95
CA ILE A 226 15.87 -13.39 -14.86
C ILE A 226 14.90 -13.38 -13.68
N GLY A 227 15.29 -12.75 -12.57
CA GLY A 227 14.41 -12.62 -11.41
C GLY A 227 14.14 -13.93 -10.68
N GLY A 228 15.01 -14.92 -10.81
CA GLY A 228 15.01 -16.09 -9.94
C GLY A 228 15.30 -15.69 -8.49
N TYR A 229 14.83 -16.50 -7.55
CA TYR A 229 14.95 -16.27 -6.11
C TYR A 229 15.77 -17.37 -5.41
N GLY A 230 16.29 -17.06 -4.23
CA GLY A 230 17.09 -18.01 -3.44
C GLY A 230 17.48 -17.45 -2.07
N TYR A 231 18.60 -17.94 -1.54
CA TYR A 231 19.20 -17.49 -0.28
C TYR A 231 20.62 -16.96 -0.49
N TRP A 232 21.01 -15.93 0.26
CA TRP A 232 22.39 -15.43 0.28
C TRP A 232 23.14 -15.98 1.48
N ASP A 233 24.17 -16.81 1.24
CA ASP A 233 25.00 -17.40 2.30
C ASP A 233 26.06 -16.43 2.87
N GLY A 234 26.21 -15.26 2.27
CA GLY A 234 27.24 -14.27 2.60
C GLY A 234 28.27 -14.07 1.48
N GLU A 235 28.44 -15.05 0.59
CA GLU A 235 29.41 -15.06 -0.49
C GLU A 235 28.76 -15.28 -1.87
N LYS A 236 27.74 -16.12 -1.95
CA LYS A 236 27.06 -16.51 -3.19
C LYS A 236 25.60 -16.85 -2.97
N VAL A 237 24.88 -17.01 -4.08
CA VAL A 237 23.51 -17.50 -4.07
C VAL A 237 23.45 -19.01 -3.83
N VAL A 238 22.56 -19.41 -2.92
CA VAL A 238 22.02 -20.77 -2.80
C VAL A 238 20.65 -20.81 -3.48
N ARG A 239 20.52 -21.62 -4.53
CA ARG A 239 19.30 -21.81 -5.32
C ARG A 239 18.25 -22.59 -4.53
N VAL A 240 16.98 -22.47 -4.91
CA VAL A 240 15.89 -23.28 -4.34
C VAL A 240 15.87 -24.66 -5.01
N SER A 241 16.93 -25.44 -4.81
CA SER A 241 17.17 -26.71 -5.51
C SER A 241 17.33 -27.93 -4.60
N ASP A 242 17.87 -27.77 -3.38
CA ASP A 242 17.88 -28.85 -2.38
C ASP A 242 16.54 -28.86 -1.65
N VAL A 243 15.57 -29.55 -2.24
CA VAL A 243 14.20 -29.67 -1.75
C VAL A 243 13.82 -31.14 -1.61
N GLN A 244 12.89 -31.44 -0.70
CA GLN A 244 12.34 -32.79 -0.59
C GLN A 244 11.38 -33.08 -1.73
N ASN A 245 10.53 -32.11 -2.06
CA ASN A 245 9.58 -32.15 -3.17
C ASN A 245 9.33 -30.72 -3.65
N TRP A 246 8.90 -30.59 -4.90
CA TRP A 246 8.27 -29.37 -5.39
C TRP A 246 7.05 -29.71 -6.27
N SER A 247 6.12 -28.78 -6.34
CA SER A 247 4.96 -28.89 -7.23
C SER A 247 4.61 -27.54 -7.81
N ALA A 248 4.01 -27.56 -9.00
CA ALA A 248 3.54 -26.37 -9.68
C ALA A 248 2.04 -26.46 -9.95
N LYS A 249 1.34 -25.34 -9.81
CA LYS A 249 -0.11 -25.22 -10.04
C LYS A 249 -0.41 -23.97 -10.85
N ILE A 250 -1.13 -24.11 -11.95
CA ILE A 250 -1.72 -23.00 -12.69
C ILE A 250 -2.90 -22.46 -11.88
N LEU A 251 -2.81 -21.18 -11.52
CA LEU A 251 -3.84 -20.47 -10.75
C LEU A 251 -4.81 -19.76 -11.71
N ASP A 252 -4.25 -19.05 -12.69
CA ASP A 252 -5.00 -18.31 -13.71
C ASP A 252 -4.34 -18.52 -15.09
N ASN A 253 -5.15 -18.79 -16.11
CA ASN A 253 -4.72 -18.85 -17.52
C ASN A 253 -5.74 -18.11 -18.38
N GLY A 254 -5.98 -16.84 -18.02
CA GLY A 254 -7.01 -16.01 -18.65
C GLY A 254 -6.47 -15.11 -19.76
N ASN A 255 -7.37 -14.31 -20.34
CA ASN A 255 -7.06 -13.47 -21.49
C ASN A 255 -6.27 -12.20 -21.12
N LEU A 256 -6.47 -11.66 -19.92
CA LEU A 256 -5.86 -10.42 -19.43
C LEU A 256 -4.84 -10.63 -18.32
N TYR A 257 -4.97 -11.73 -17.58
CA TYR A 257 -4.11 -12.07 -16.46
C TYR A 257 -3.84 -13.57 -16.42
N SER A 258 -2.63 -13.94 -16.05
CA SER A 258 -2.26 -15.33 -15.84
C SER A 258 -1.32 -15.44 -14.65
N ALA A 259 -1.42 -16.56 -13.93
CA ALA A 259 -0.65 -16.81 -12.73
C ALA A 259 -0.42 -18.31 -12.52
N PHE A 260 0.71 -18.65 -11.91
CA PHE A 260 0.96 -19.98 -11.38
C PHE A 260 1.69 -19.88 -10.04
N SER A 261 1.69 -20.97 -9.29
CA SER A 261 2.45 -21.12 -8.05
C SER A 261 3.44 -22.27 -8.16
N ILE A 262 4.56 -22.15 -7.47
CA ILE A 262 5.48 -23.25 -7.17
C ILE A 262 5.55 -23.38 -5.65
N LYS A 263 5.37 -24.60 -5.14
CA LYS A 263 5.59 -24.95 -3.75
C LYS A 263 6.86 -25.79 -3.65
N TYR A 264 7.78 -25.38 -2.80
CA TYR A 264 9.01 -26.07 -2.46
C TYR A 264 8.91 -26.57 -1.02
N GLN A 265 8.97 -27.87 -0.83
CA GLN A 265 8.86 -28.50 0.49
C GLN A 265 10.24 -28.86 1.02
N GLY A 266 10.50 -28.47 2.26
CA GLY A 266 11.71 -28.81 2.97
C GLY A 266 12.99 -28.32 2.29
N TRP A 267 12.95 -27.13 1.68
CA TRP A 267 14.13 -26.48 1.10
C TRP A 267 15.19 -26.23 2.16
N LYS A 268 16.45 -26.54 1.84
CA LYS A 268 17.61 -26.28 2.69
C LYS A 268 18.43 -25.11 2.16
N PRO A 269 18.15 -23.86 2.60
CA PRO A 269 18.97 -22.70 2.26
C PRO A 269 20.36 -22.72 2.93
N ASP A 270 20.48 -23.37 4.08
CA ASP A 270 21.69 -23.47 4.91
C ASP A 270 21.73 -24.85 5.60
N GLU A 271 22.89 -25.32 6.06
CA GLU A 271 23.04 -26.65 6.69
C GLU A 271 22.14 -26.84 7.92
N ASP A 272 21.94 -25.78 8.70
CA ASP A 272 21.15 -25.80 9.93
C ASP A 272 19.70 -25.32 9.73
N LEU A 273 19.30 -25.03 8.49
CA LEU A 273 18.01 -24.43 8.18
C LEU A 273 17.22 -25.22 7.14
N GLN A 274 15.95 -25.48 7.46
CA GLN A 274 14.98 -26.05 6.55
C GLN A 274 13.68 -25.25 6.58
N ALA A 275 13.16 -24.86 5.42
CA ALA A 275 11.93 -24.08 5.28
C ALA A 275 11.08 -24.57 4.09
N ASP A 276 9.78 -24.38 4.18
CA ASP A 276 8.89 -24.48 3.03
C ASP A 276 8.81 -23.10 2.35
N LEU A 277 8.88 -23.06 1.02
CA LEU A 277 8.69 -21.83 0.23
C LEU A 277 7.52 -22.01 -0.72
N THR A 278 6.60 -21.04 -0.73
CA THR A 278 5.59 -20.92 -1.79
C THR A 278 5.84 -19.63 -2.56
N ALA A 279 5.94 -19.72 -3.89
CA ALA A 279 6.14 -18.58 -4.77
C ALA A 279 5.01 -18.51 -5.81
N VAL A 280 4.28 -17.39 -5.84
CA VAL A 280 3.27 -17.08 -6.85
C VAL A 280 3.86 -16.12 -7.86
N MET A 281 3.73 -16.46 -9.13
CA MET A 281 4.17 -15.65 -10.27
C MET A 281 2.97 -15.24 -11.12
N SER A 282 2.84 -13.96 -11.44
CA SER A 282 1.73 -13.47 -12.26
C SER A 282 2.11 -12.38 -13.24
N ILE A 283 1.39 -12.32 -14.36
CA ILE A 283 1.57 -11.34 -15.44
C ILE A 283 0.22 -10.82 -15.91
N ALA A 284 0.19 -9.56 -16.33
CA ALA A 284 -0.96 -8.92 -16.97
C ALA A 284 -0.67 -8.65 -18.45
N ALA A 285 -1.72 -8.60 -19.26
CA ALA A 285 -1.66 -8.19 -20.66
C ALA A 285 -1.13 -6.75 -20.79
N GLY A 286 -0.36 -6.49 -21.83
CA GLY A 286 0.32 -5.21 -22.07
C GLY A 286 1.52 -4.96 -21.16
N SER A 287 1.93 -5.93 -20.33
CA SER A 287 3.05 -5.80 -19.39
C SER A 287 4.18 -6.76 -19.74
N ARG A 288 5.43 -6.34 -19.52
CA ARG A 288 6.60 -7.24 -19.51
C ARG A 288 6.91 -7.78 -18.10
N LEU A 289 6.19 -7.29 -17.09
CA LEU A 289 6.52 -7.54 -15.68
C LEU A 289 5.81 -8.78 -15.15
N VAL A 290 6.60 -9.65 -14.52
CA VAL A 290 6.09 -10.70 -13.66
C VAL A 290 6.20 -10.23 -12.22
N GLU A 291 5.08 -10.27 -11.48
CA GLU A 291 5.08 -10.13 -10.02
C GLU A 291 5.50 -11.46 -9.40
N VAL A 292 6.44 -11.43 -8.46
CA VAL A 292 6.80 -12.57 -7.63
C VAL A 292 6.37 -12.28 -6.20
N ARG A 293 5.48 -13.11 -5.65
CA ARG A 293 5.12 -13.10 -4.23
C ARG A 293 5.57 -14.41 -3.60
N GLY A 294 6.55 -14.33 -2.71
CA GLY A 294 7.09 -15.46 -1.98
C GLY A 294 6.68 -15.42 -0.51
N HIS A 295 6.49 -16.59 0.09
CA HIS A 295 6.29 -16.77 1.52
C HIS A 295 7.04 -18.01 2.01
N THR A 296 7.80 -17.86 3.09
CA THR A 296 8.39 -18.99 3.82
C THR A 296 7.65 -19.27 5.12
N ASP A 297 7.55 -20.53 5.53
CA ASP A 297 6.88 -20.94 6.77
C ASP A 297 7.58 -20.44 8.04
N ARG A 298 8.82 -19.99 7.90
CA ARG A 298 9.68 -19.46 8.97
C ARG A 298 10.71 -18.48 8.41
N ALA A 299 11.44 -17.84 9.32
CA ALA A 299 12.55 -16.96 8.99
C ALA A 299 13.67 -17.71 8.25
N ILE A 300 14.08 -17.17 7.09
CA ILE A 300 15.27 -17.61 6.35
C ILE A 300 16.42 -16.58 6.35
N GLY A 301 16.20 -15.39 6.87
CA GLY A 301 17.19 -14.34 7.12
C GLY A 301 17.62 -13.53 5.89
N ALA A 302 17.98 -14.19 4.79
CA ALA A 302 18.59 -13.53 3.62
C ALA A 302 17.99 -13.98 2.27
N PRO A 303 16.67 -13.82 2.05
CA PRO A 303 16.09 -14.07 0.72
C PRO A 303 16.73 -13.16 -0.33
N VAL A 304 16.91 -13.66 -1.55
CA VAL A 304 17.43 -12.89 -2.70
C VAL A 304 16.56 -12.99 -3.93
N ALA A 305 16.69 -12.00 -4.81
CA ALA A 305 16.32 -12.08 -6.22
C ALA A 305 17.50 -11.65 -7.10
N GLY A 306 17.69 -12.32 -8.23
CA GLY A 306 18.90 -12.15 -9.06
C GLY A 306 18.67 -11.91 -10.54
N LEU A 307 19.70 -11.38 -11.18
CA LEU A 307 19.89 -11.28 -12.63
C LEU A 307 21.16 -12.02 -13.03
N VAL A 308 21.19 -12.57 -14.24
CA VAL A 308 22.42 -13.15 -14.80
C VAL A 308 23.49 -12.08 -14.97
N LYS A 309 24.74 -12.40 -14.58
CA LYS A 309 25.91 -11.54 -14.73
C LYS A 309 26.66 -11.89 -16.01
N HIS A 310 26.32 -11.23 -17.11
CA HIS A 310 27.05 -11.37 -18.38
C HIS A 310 28.17 -10.32 -18.53
N PRO A 311 29.33 -10.69 -19.09
CA PRO A 311 30.42 -9.75 -19.33
C PRO A 311 30.03 -8.71 -20.39
N GLY A 312 30.52 -7.48 -20.24
CA GLY A 312 30.27 -6.40 -21.20
C GLY A 312 28.88 -5.79 -21.13
N THR A 313 28.07 -6.11 -20.11
CA THR A 313 26.77 -5.49 -19.88
C THR A 313 26.89 -4.22 -19.06
N GLN A 314 26.07 -3.23 -19.39
CA GLN A 314 25.88 -2.01 -18.61
C GLN A 314 25.00 -2.33 -17.40
N LEU A 315 25.46 -2.00 -16.20
CA LEU A 315 24.63 -2.00 -15.00
C LEU A 315 23.82 -0.70 -14.95
N ILE A 316 22.53 -0.82 -14.62
CA ILE A 316 21.59 0.28 -14.43
C ILE A 316 21.03 0.14 -13.02
N VAL A 317 21.14 1.16 -12.18
CA VAL A 317 20.62 1.14 -10.81
C VAL A 317 19.78 2.39 -10.60
N GLY A 318 18.54 2.20 -10.17
CA GLY A 318 17.65 3.29 -9.80
C GLY A 318 18.12 4.00 -8.53
N ASP A 319 17.48 5.12 -8.23
CA ASP A 319 17.82 5.90 -7.03
C ASP A 319 17.59 5.07 -5.75
N LEU A 320 18.55 5.15 -4.83
CA LEU A 320 18.53 4.49 -3.53
C LEU A 320 18.36 5.49 -2.38
N ASP A 321 18.47 6.80 -2.63
CA ASP A 321 18.18 7.86 -1.66
C ASP A 321 16.73 8.35 -1.80
N ILE A 322 15.81 7.38 -1.76
CA ILE A 322 14.37 7.59 -1.90
C ILE A 322 13.63 7.10 -0.65
N PRO A 323 12.34 7.46 -0.46
CA PRO A 323 11.56 6.97 0.67
C PRO A 323 11.50 5.44 0.69
N GLY A 324 11.47 4.84 1.88
CA GLY A 324 11.49 3.38 2.01
C GLY A 324 10.31 2.67 1.32
N SER A 325 9.14 3.30 1.28
CA SER A 325 7.94 2.80 0.59
C SER A 325 8.06 2.83 -0.94
N ALA A 326 8.95 3.65 -1.49
CA ALA A 326 9.11 3.80 -2.93
C ALA A 326 9.80 2.59 -3.57
N TRP A 327 9.47 2.37 -4.84
CA TRP A 327 10.08 1.35 -5.67
C TRP A 327 11.32 1.90 -6.37
N THR A 328 12.35 1.08 -6.44
CA THR A 328 13.57 1.29 -7.22
C THR A 328 13.85 0.06 -8.08
N TYR A 329 14.93 0.07 -8.83
CA TYR A 329 15.26 -1.01 -9.75
C TYR A 329 16.76 -1.28 -9.84
N ILE A 330 17.08 -2.51 -10.22
CA ILE A 330 18.39 -2.90 -10.73
C ILE A 330 18.18 -3.53 -12.10
N GLY A 331 18.99 -3.18 -13.08
CA GLY A 331 18.90 -3.71 -14.42
C GLY A 331 20.25 -3.87 -15.09
N THR A 332 20.24 -4.63 -16.17
CA THR A 332 21.39 -4.79 -17.06
C THR A 332 20.95 -4.57 -18.50
N TRP A 333 21.84 -4.03 -19.33
CA TRP A 333 21.63 -3.88 -20.76
C TRP A 333 22.88 -4.26 -21.56
N GLY A 334 22.70 -4.87 -22.72
CA GLY A 334 23.76 -5.09 -23.71
C GLY A 334 23.54 -6.35 -24.53
N ARG A 335 24.56 -6.79 -25.27
CA ARG A 335 24.55 -8.01 -26.09
C ARG A 335 24.61 -9.25 -25.21
N GLN A 336 23.47 -9.60 -24.65
CA GLN A 336 23.33 -10.68 -23.68
C GLN A 336 22.20 -11.65 -24.03
N SER A 337 21.66 -11.58 -25.25
CA SER A 337 20.82 -12.64 -25.80
C SER A 337 21.63 -13.68 -26.58
N LEU A 338 21.07 -14.89 -26.70
CA LEU A 338 21.66 -16.01 -27.43
C LEU A 338 21.84 -15.74 -28.94
N ASP A 339 20.98 -14.90 -29.52
CA ASP A 339 21.08 -14.49 -30.94
C ASP A 339 22.04 -13.32 -31.18
N GLY A 340 22.67 -12.78 -30.12
CA GLY A 340 23.62 -11.67 -30.18
C GLY A 340 22.99 -10.27 -30.23
N SER A 341 21.66 -10.18 -30.14
CA SER A 341 20.92 -8.93 -30.01
C SER A 341 21.12 -8.29 -28.62
N ASP A 342 20.70 -7.03 -28.49
CA ASP A 342 20.65 -6.37 -27.19
C ASP A 342 19.43 -6.85 -26.39
N LEU A 343 19.63 -7.03 -25.08
CA LEU A 343 18.63 -7.49 -24.13
C LEU A 343 18.74 -6.68 -22.83
N GLY A 344 17.62 -6.15 -22.38
CA GLY A 344 17.44 -5.58 -21.06
C GLY A 344 16.86 -6.60 -20.08
N MET A 345 17.43 -6.70 -18.89
CA MET A 345 16.92 -7.50 -17.77
C MET A 345 16.83 -6.63 -16.54
N GLY A 346 15.72 -6.67 -15.80
CA GLY A 346 15.52 -5.79 -14.64
C GLY A 346 14.71 -6.41 -13.51
N LEU A 347 15.03 -6.00 -12.28
CA LEU A 347 14.24 -6.24 -11.07
C LEU A 347 13.72 -4.90 -10.56
N LEU A 348 12.47 -4.88 -10.08
CA LEU A 348 11.90 -3.76 -9.35
C LEU A 348 11.62 -4.21 -7.92
N VAL A 349 12.08 -3.42 -6.95
CA VAL A 349 12.05 -3.75 -5.53
C VAL A 349 11.68 -2.52 -4.70
N GLN A 350 11.01 -2.72 -3.56
CA GLN A 350 10.77 -1.62 -2.61
C GLN A 350 12.03 -1.32 -1.80
N LYS A 351 12.39 -0.04 -1.68
CA LYS A 351 13.64 0.39 -1.03
C LYS A 351 13.78 -0.09 0.41
N LYS A 352 12.67 -0.13 1.17
CA LYS A 352 12.65 -0.56 2.58
C LYS A 352 13.13 -2.00 2.75
N PHE A 353 12.84 -2.87 1.77
CA PHE A 353 13.21 -4.28 1.80
C PHE A 353 14.60 -4.54 1.23
N VAL A 354 15.25 -3.59 0.57
CA VAL A 354 16.64 -3.76 0.15
C VAL A 354 17.57 -3.74 1.37
N ARG A 355 18.23 -4.86 1.63
CA ARG A 355 19.34 -4.96 2.59
C ARG A 355 20.62 -4.49 1.93
N GLU A 356 20.97 -5.09 0.80
CA GLU A 356 22.13 -4.75 -0.01
C GLU A 356 21.92 -5.16 -1.47
N ILE A 357 22.71 -4.56 -2.35
CA ILE A 357 22.85 -4.97 -3.75
C ILE A 357 24.29 -5.47 -3.90
N THR A 358 24.45 -6.72 -4.30
CA THR A 358 25.75 -7.39 -4.39
C THR A 358 25.80 -8.35 -5.58
N GLU A 359 26.89 -9.07 -5.77
CA GLU A 359 27.08 -10.02 -6.86
C GLU A 359 27.98 -11.18 -6.45
N ASP A 360 27.82 -12.30 -7.14
CA ASP A 360 28.76 -13.43 -7.11
C ASP A 360 29.38 -13.62 -8.52
N GLU A 361 29.93 -14.81 -8.80
CA GLU A 361 30.51 -15.14 -10.11
C GLU A 361 29.49 -15.07 -11.26
N HIS A 362 28.24 -15.46 -11.00
CA HIS A 362 27.21 -15.67 -12.03
C HIS A 362 25.99 -14.74 -11.90
N ASN A 363 25.80 -14.12 -10.73
CA ASN A 363 24.60 -13.39 -10.37
C ASN A 363 24.93 -11.96 -9.97
N ARG A 364 24.03 -11.04 -10.32
CA ARG A 364 23.84 -9.76 -9.63
C ARG A 364 22.56 -9.87 -8.83
N VAL A 365 22.58 -9.58 -7.54
CA VAL A 365 21.45 -9.84 -6.65
C VAL A 365 21.05 -8.64 -5.80
N VAL A 366 19.77 -8.60 -5.47
CA VAL A 366 19.24 -7.83 -4.35
C VAL A 366 19.03 -8.80 -3.20
N VAL A 367 19.68 -8.54 -2.07
CA VAL A 367 19.38 -9.26 -0.83
C VAL A 367 18.32 -8.50 -0.06
N PHE A 368 17.27 -9.20 0.34
CA PHE A 368 16.13 -8.62 1.03
C PHE A 368 16.34 -8.64 2.56
N LYS A 369 15.79 -7.61 3.22
CA LYS A 369 15.47 -7.68 4.64
C LYS A 369 14.21 -8.52 4.77
N GLU A 370 14.23 -9.51 5.65
CA GLU A 370 13.08 -10.37 5.88
C GLU A 370 12.05 -9.71 6.81
N PRO A 371 10.79 -9.52 6.37
CA PRO A 371 9.71 -9.03 7.23
C PRO A 371 9.30 -10.05 8.29
N ALA A 372 8.62 -9.60 9.35
CA ALA A 372 8.09 -10.48 10.39
C ALA A 372 7.00 -11.45 9.89
N THR A 373 6.45 -11.18 8.70
CA THR A 373 5.48 -12.04 8.01
C THR A 373 6.13 -13.10 7.12
N HIS A 374 7.46 -13.09 6.97
CA HIS A 374 8.21 -14.00 6.08
C HIS A 374 7.79 -13.93 4.60
N GLU A 375 7.21 -12.80 4.20
CA GLU A 375 6.80 -12.53 2.82
C GLU A 375 7.85 -11.68 2.10
N PHE A 376 8.06 -11.94 0.82
CA PHE A 376 8.82 -11.05 -0.07
C PHE A 376 8.06 -10.82 -1.37
N ASN A 377 8.17 -9.60 -1.91
CA ASN A 377 7.54 -9.21 -3.16
C ASN A 377 8.51 -8.37 -3.99
N TYR A 378 8.66 -8.71 -5.27
CA TYR A 378 9.36 -7.92 -6.27
C TYR A 378 8.78 -8.19 -7.66
N TYR A 379 9.20 -7.41 -8.65
CA TYR A 379 8.90 -7.69 -10.05
C TYR A 379 10.19 -7.96 -10.82
N PHE A 380 10.12 -8.78 -11.86
CA PHE A 380 11.16 -8.86 -12.88
C PHE A 380 10.61 -8.59 -14.28
N THR A 381 11.49 -8.17 -15.18
CA THR A 381 11.13 -7.80 -16.56
C THR A 381 12.30 -7.99 -17.51
N ALA A 382 12.00 -8.30 -18.76
CA ALA A 382 12.95 -8.35 -19.85
C ALA A 382 12.41 -7.62 -21.08
N ALA A 383 13.31 -6.95 -21.81
CA ALA A 383 13.00 -6.28 -23.06
C ALA A 383 14.10 -6.59 -24.08
N TRP A 384 13.74 -7.30 -25.14
CA TRP A 384 14.66 -7.71 -26.19
C TRP A 384 14.53 -6.81 -27.42
N ALA A 385 15.66 -6.43 -28.01
CA ALA A 385 15.68 -5.55 -29.19
C ALA A 385 14.96 -6.15 -30.42
N GLY A 386 14.81 -7.48 -30.47
CA GLY A 386 14.07 -8.21 -31.51
C GLY A 386 12.58 -8.42 -31.21
N GLU A 387 12.05 -7.85 -30.13
CA GLU A 387 10.62 -7.91 -29.83
C GLU A 387 9.79 -7.38 -31.02
N GLY A 388 8.61 -7.95 -31.26
CA GLY A 388 7.71 -7.47 -32.31
C GLY A 388 7.32 -5.99 -32.16
N GLU A 389 6.52 -5.44 -33.06
CA GLU A 389 5.97 -4.08 -32.86
C GLU A 389 4.83 -4.10 -31.83
N SER A 390 4.79 -3.10 -30.94
CA SER A 390 3.67 -2.90 -30.02
C SER A 390 3.39 -1.42 -29.82
N ARG A 391 2.20 -1.12 -29.28
CA ARG A 391 1.82 0.24 -28.87
C ARG A 391 2.66 0.79 -27.71
N HIS A 392 3.42 -0.05 -27.02
CA HIS A 392 4.35 0.33 -25.96
C HIS A 392 5.71 0.79 -26.49
N GLY A 393 5.88 0.76 -27.82
CA GLY A 393 7.13 1.10 -28.50
C GLY A 393 8.19 0.00 -28.35
N PRO A 394 9.21 0.01 -29.22
CA PRO A 394 10.35 -0.89 -29.08
C PRO A 394 11.29 -0.35 -28.00
N ILE A 395 11.94 -1.25 -27.26
CA ILE A 395 13.03 -0.91 -26.34
C ILE A 395 14.32 -1.42 -26.99
N THR A 396 15.12 -0.49 -27.51
CA THR A 396 16.28 -0.83 -28.37
C THR A 396 17.59 -0.25 -27.88
N SER A 397 17.58 0.46 -26.75
CA SER A 397 18.76 1.08 -26.17
C SER A 397 18.73 1.01 -24.64
N ALA A 398 19.91 1.17 -24.01
CA ALA A 398 20.02 1.26 -22.56
C ALA A 398 19.18 2.42 -21.99
N GLU A 399 19.14 3.56 -22.68
CA GLU A 399 18.36 4.74 -22.26
C GLU A 399 16.85 4.45 -22.29
N ASP A 400 16.37 3.77 -23.33
CA ASP A 400 14.96 3.38 -23.42
C ASP A 400 14.58 2.39 -22.31
N PHE A 401 15.48 1.45 -22.01
CA PHE A 401 15.26 0.47 -20.96
C PHE A 401 15.30 1.10 -19.57
N GLU A 402 16.24 1.98 -19.30
CA GLU A 402 16.30 2.74 -18.04
C GLU A 402 15.04 3.61 -17.86
N ARG A 403 14.61 4.31 -18.92
CA ARG A 403 13.36 5.10 -18.91
C ARG A 403 12.14 4.20 -18.66
N TYR A 404 12.11 3.01 -19.23
CA TYR A 404 11.07 2.00 -18.95
C TYR A 404 11.08 1.56 -17.48
N LEU A 405 12.23 1.16 -16.93
CA LEU A 405 12.36 0.76 -15.52
C LEU A 405 11.95 1.88 -14.56
N ALA A 406 12.38 3.12 -14.84
CA ALA A 406 12.02 4.29 -14.04
C ALA A 406 10.50 4.55 -14.04
N ARG A 407 9.84 4.42 -15.20
CA ARG A 407 8.38 4.56 -15.29
C ARG A 407 7.64 3.45 -14.57
N GLU A 408 8.12 2.21 -14.68
CA GLU A 408 7.52 1.07 -13.99
C GLU A 408 7.70 1.16 -12.46
N ALA A 409 8.84 1.66 -11.98
CA ALA A 409 9.06 1.97 -10.58
C ALA A 409 8.15 3.11 -10.10
N GLU A 410 7.98 4.17 -10.90
CA GLU A 410 7.04 5.25 -10.58
C GLU A 410 5.60 4.76 -10.52
N LYS A 411 5.11 3.99 -11.49
CA LYS A 411 3.73 3.47 -11.49
C LYS A 411 3.39 2.71 -10.22
N ARG A 412 4.36 1.99 -9.64
CA ARG A 412 4.22 1.20 -8.41
C ARG A 412 4.39 2.04 -7.14
N THR A 413 5.18 3.11 -7.21
CA THR A 413 5.35 4.07 -6.11
C THR A 413 4.13 4.99 -6.00
N ILE A 414 3.62 5.44 -7.15
CA ILE A 414 2.50 6.37 -7.28
C ILE A 414 1.43 5.68 -8.14
N PRO A 415 0.64 4.74 -7.57
CA PRO A 415 -0.43 4.08 -8.32
C PRO A 415 -1.51 5.09 -8.75
N LEU A 416 -2.31 4.72 -9.75
CA LEU A 416 -3.49 5.49 -10.15
C LEU A 416 -4.31 5.89 -8.93
N ARG A 417 -4.74 7.15 -8.88
CA ARG A 417 -5.60 7.59 -7.78
C ARG A 417 -6.99 7.05 -8.01
N LYS A 418 -7.43 6.22 -7.05
CA LYS A 418 -8.71 5.52 -7.07
C LYS A 418 -9.68 6.21 -6.13
N ARG A 419 -10.81 6.69 -6.65
CA ARG A 419 -12.00 7.06 -5.85
C ARG A 419 -13.13 6.11 -6.21
N LEU A 420 -13.50 5.24 -5.27
CA LEU A 420 -14.48 4.18 -5.47
C LEU A 420 -15.68 4.39 -4.56
N THR A 421 -16.86 4.59 -5.14
CA THR A 421 -18.13 4.74 -4.43
C THR A 421 -19.04 3.56 -4.79
N THR A 422 -19.31 2.67 -3.83
CA THR A 422 -20.22 1.54 -4.04
C THR A 422 -21.66 1.94 -3.76
N ALA A 423 -22.62 1.34 -4.46
CA ALA A 423 -24.05 1.60 -4.24
C ALA A 423 -24.48 1.25 -2.79
N VAL A 424 -23.88 0.21 -2.21
CA VAL A 424 -24.10 -0.18 -0.81
C VAL A 424 -23.62 0.90 0.15
N SER A 425 -22.43 1.47 -0.09
CA SER A 425 -21.89 2.55 0.75
C SER A 425 -22.73 3.81 0.61
N GLU A 426 -23.08 4.20 -0.62
CA GLU A 426 -23.90 5.39 -0.92
C GLU A 426 -25.27 5.31 -0.23
N ALA A 427 -25.96 4.18 -0.35
CA ALA A 427 -27.27 3.97 0.27
C ALA A 427 -27.25 4.09 1.80
N GLN A 428 -26.12 3.79 2.45
CA GLN A 428 -26.02 3.82 3.91
C GLN A 428 -25.46 5.15 4.44
N THR A 429 -24.54 5.78 3.71
CA THR A 429 -23.82 6.98 4.16
C THR A 429 -24.63 8.27 3.97
N GLN A 430 -25.59 8.30 3.03
CA GLN A 430 -26.42 9.49 2.75
C GLN A 430 -27.55 9.76 3.76
N GLN A 431 -27.59 9.05 4.89
CA GLN A 431 -28.59 9.31 5.93
C GLN A 431 -28.40 10.70 6.56
N PRO A 432 -29.49 11.43 6.90
CA PRO A 432 -29.37 12.71 7.58
C PRO A 432 -28.56 12.59 8.88
N LEU A 433 -27.54 13.44 9.01
CA LEU A 433 -26.65 13.42 10.17
C LEU A 433 -27.38 13.81 11.47
N SER A 434 -27.51 12.85 12.38
CA SER A 434 -27.94 13.02 13.78
C SER A 434 -26.85 12.59 14.77
N ALA A 435 -27.07 12.81 16.06
CA ALA A 435 -26.17 12.34 17.11
C ALA A 435 -26.06 10.80 17.13
N GLU A 436 -27.16 10.10 16.92
CA GLU A 436 -27.23 8.63 16.86
C GLU A 436 -26.52 8.09 15.62
N VAL A 437 -26.67 8.76 14.47
CA VAL A 437 -25.97 8.38 13.23
C VAL A 437 -24.46 8.53 13.41
N ALA A 438 -23.99 9.64 14.00
CA ALA A 438 -22.56 9.83 14.27
C ALA A 438 -21.98 8.74 15.18
N LEU A 439 -22.72 8.40 16.25
CA LEU A 439 -22.32 7.34 17.18
C LEU A 439 -22.31 5.95 16.52
N ALA A 440 -23.31 5.64 15.70
CA ALA A 440 -23.43 4.36 15.02
C ALA A 440 -22.25 4.10 14.07
N TRP A 441 -21.81 5.10 13.32
CA TRP A 441 -20.62 4.98 12.45
C TRP A 441 -19.32 4.81 13.24
N SER A 442 -19.18 5.52 14.36
CA SER A 442 -18.03 5.36 15.27
C SER A 442 -17.96 3.94 15.83
N LYS A 443 -19.11 3.42 16.30
CA LYS A 443 -19.23 2.05 16.80
C LYS A 443 -18.90 1.02 15.71
N ARG A 444 -19.45 1.19 14.51
CA ARG A 444 -19.23 0.27 13.39
C ARG A 444 -17.77 0.22 12.94
N MET A 445 -17.08 1.37 12.92
CA MET A 445 -15.64 1.41 12.64
C MET A 445 -14.85 0.71 13.74
N ALA A 446 -15.18 0.98 15.01
CA ALA A 446 -14.51 0.34 16.14
C ALA A 446 -14.70 -1.19 16.15
N ASP A 447 -15.92 -1.67 15.91
CA ASP A 447 -16.25 -3.09 15.78
C ASP A 447 -15.48 -3.74 14.62
N SER A 448 -15.44 -3.09 13.45
CA SER A 448 -14.73 -3.60 12.27
C SER A 448 -13.23 -3.72 12.55
N GLU A 449 -12.62 -2.71 13.19
CA GLU A 449 -11.18 -2.75 13.50
C GLU A 449 -10.86 -3.76 14.62
N LEU A 450 -11.79 -3.96 15.55
CA LEU A 450 -11.62 -4.93 16.64
C LEU A 450 -11.55 -6.36 16.10
N GLU A 451 -12.39 -6.67 15.11
CA GLU A 451 -12.41 -7.96 14.41
C GLU A 451 -11.22 -8.12 13.46
N ARG A 452 -10.78 -7.02 12.83
CA ARG A 452 -9.68 -7.02 11.86
C ARG A 452 -8.31 -7.20 12.49
N SER A 453 -7.91 -6.30 13.40
CA SER A 453 -6.51 -6.28 13.85
C SER A 453 -6.24 -5.76 15.26
N ALA A 454 -7.17 -5.04 15.90
CA ALA A 454 -6.85 -4.26 17.11
C ALA A 454 -6.18 -5.08 18.23
N LEU A 455 -6.60 -6.33 18.43
CA LEU A 455 -6.06 -7.19 19.49
C LEU A 455 -4.65 -7.74 19.19
N GLN A 456 -4.20 -7.67 17.93
CA GLN A 456 -2.87 -8.09 17.50
C GLN A 456 -1.79 -7.06 17.85
N LEU A 457 -2.19 -5.83 18.20
CA LEU A 457 -1.30 -4.72 18.52
C LEU A 457 -0.72 -4.77 19.95
N GLY A 458 -1.04 -5.80 20.72
CA GLY A 458 -0.41 -6.02 22.03
C GLY A 458 1.05 -6.47 21.91
N PHE A 459 1.83 -6.32 22.98
CA PHE A 459 3.21 -6.78 23.04
C PHE A 459 3.32 -8.27 22.70
N GLY A 460 4.28 -8.62 21.84
CA GLY A 460 4.45 -9.98 21.29
C GLY A 460 3.57 -10.29 20.08
N GLY A 461 2.65 -9.41 19.71
CA GLY A 461 1.87 -9.49 18.49
C GLY A 461 2.51 -8.82 17.27
N VAL A 462 1.73 -8.63 16.22
CA VAL A 462 2.15 -8.07 14.93
C VAL A 462 1.26 -6.89 14.57
N ASP A 463 1.85 -5.85 14.02
CA ASP A 463 1.13 -4.81 13.27
C ASP A 463 0.99 -5.29 11.82
N PRO A 464 -0.21 -5.76 11.42
CA PRO A 464 -0.40 -6.35 10.09
C PRO A 464 -0.31 -5.32 8.96
N HIS A 465 -0.58 -4.03 9.24
CA HIS A 465 -0.44 -2.96 8.25
C HIS A 465 1.04 -2.70 7.96
N ARG A 466 1.86 -2.58 9.01
CA ARG A 466 3.29 -2.29 8.87
C ARG A 466 4.17 -3.53 8.67
N LYS A 467 3.58 -4.74 8.73
CA LYS A 467 4.26 -6.04 8.60
C LYS A 467 5.48 -6.18 9.52
N ARG A 468 5.32 -5.76 10.77
CA ARG A 468 6.38 -5.73 11.79
C ARG A 468 5.83 -6.08 13.18
N PRO A 469 6.68 -6.35 14.19
CA PRO A 469 6.20 -6.56 15.55
C PRO A 469 5.42 -5.35 16.07
N ALA A 470 4.40 -5.61 16.89
CA ALA A 470 3.62 -4.56 17.53
C ALA A 470 4.47 -3.81 18.57
N TYR A 471 4.36 -2.48 18.59
CA TYR A 471 5.17 -1.61 19.46
C TYR A 471 4.31 -0.73 20.37
N PHE A 472 4.89 -0.35 21.51
CA PHE A 472 4.40 0.77 22.31
C PHE A 472 4.68 2.08 21.55
N GLU A 473 3.71 2.51 20.74
CA GLU A 473 3.82 3.69 19.89
C GLU A 473 2.49 4.45 19.74
N TYR A 474 2.58 5.65 19.15
CA TYR A 474 1.45 6.55 19.02
C TYR A 474 0.25 5.98 18.28
N THR A 475 0.41 5.14 17.26
CA THR A 475 -0.71 4.55 16.49
C THR A 475 -1.52 3.57 17.34
N THR A 476 -0.85 2.70 18.08
CA THR A 476 -1.48 1.78 19.04
C THR A 476 -2.22 2.57 20.13
N GLY A 477 -1.52 3.54 20.74
CA GLY A 477 -2.11 4.39 21.77
C GLY A 477 -3.30 5.21 21.29
N LEU A 478 -3.26 5.70 20.04
CA LEU A 478 -4.33 6.48 19.42
C LEU A 478 -5.60 5.65 19.21
N LEU A 479 -5.49 4.44 18.65
CA LEU A 479 -6.65 3.56 18.50
C LEU A 479 -7.25 3.19 19.85
N MET A 480 -6.40 2.87 20.84
CA MET A 480 -6.87 2.53 22.18
C MET A 480 -7.51 3.73 22.90
N GLN A 481 -7.01 4.95 22.67
CA GLN A 481 -7.67 6.17 23.12
C GLN A 481 -9.04 6.34 22.47
N ALA A 482 -9.19 6.06 21.17
CA ALA A 482 -10.45 6.16 20.47
C ALA A 482 -11.50 5.15 20.99
N TYR A 483 -11.08 3.92 21.28
CA TYR A 483 -11.94 2.92 21.94
C TYR A 483 -12.37 3.38 23.33
N ASP A 484 -11.44 3.98 24.06
CA ASP A 484 -11.69 4.51 25.38
C ASP A 484 -12.67 5.69 25.38
N ASP A 485 -12.54 6.61 24.42
CA ASP A 485 -13.46 7.74 24.22
C ASP A 485 -14.85 7.25 23.79
N LEU A 486 -14.93 6.25 22.90
CA LEU A 486 -16.19 5.64 22.47
C LEU A 486 -16.90 4.94 23.63
N ASN A 487 -16.16 4.17 24.44
CA ASN A 487 -16.72 3.42 25.57
C ASN A 487 -17.34 4.33 26.65
N GLN A 488 -16.94 5.60 26.73
CA GLN A 488 -17.54 6.58 27.65
C GLN A 488 -18.95 7.01 27.24
N VAL A 489 -19.27 6.99 25.94
CA VAL A 489 -20.59 7.40 25.41
C VAL A 489 -21.44 6.22 24.94
N SER A 490 -20.82 5.10 24.60
CA SER A 490 -21.47 3.84 24.24
C SER A 490 -20.72 2.67 24.88
N PRO A 491 -21.02 2.37 26.16
CA PRO A 491 -20.31 1.32 26.90
C PRO A 491 -20.46 -0.06 26.24
N ASP A 492 -19.33 -0.70 25.96
CA ASP A 492 -19.23 -2.10 25.52
C ASP A 492 -17.99 -2.72 26.15
N ALA A 493 -18.18 -3.84 26.86
CA ALA A 493 -17.10 -4.51 27.59
C ALA A 493 -15.93 -4.92 26.68
N ARG A 494 -16.18 -5.15 25.38
CA ARG A 494 -15.14 -5.50 24.41
C ARG A 494 -14.13 -4.37 24.19
N TYR A 495 -14.58 -3.10 24.16
CA TYR A 495 -13.68 -1.95 24.00
C TYR A 495 -12.77 -1.77 25.21
N ALA A 496 -13.35 -1.82 26.42
CA ALA A 496 -12.56 -1.75 27.66
C ALA A 496 -11.56 -2.91 27.77
N ALA A 497 -11.97 -4.13 27.39
CA ALA A 497 -11.09 -5.29 27.38
C ALA A 497 -9.96 -5.16 26.36
N ALA A 498 -10.22 -4.58 25.18
CA ALA A 498 -9.18 -4.31 24.19
C ALA A 498 -8.13 -3.32 24.72
N VAL A 499 -8.57 -2.23 25.36
CA VAL A 499 -7.66 -1.24 25.97
C VAL A 499 -6.77 -1.90 27.04
N GLU A 500 -7.34 -2.64 27.99
CA GLU A 500 -6.54 -3.31 29.03
C GLU A 500 -5.61 -4.38 28.44
N LYS A 501 -6.09 -5.20 27.49
CA LYS A 501 -5.28 -6.25 26.87
C LYS A 501 -4.10 -5.67 26.09
N VAL A 502 -4.35 -4.69 25.23
CA VAL A 502 -3.32 -4.14 24.35
C VAL A 502 -2.37 -3.25 25.15
N MET A 503 -2.87 -2.19 25.79
CA MET A 503 -2.00 -1.24 26.51
C MET A 503 -1.36 -1.86 27.75
N GLY A 504 -2.10 -2.70 28.48
CA GLY A 504 -1.57 -3.40 29.65
C GLY A 504 -0.44 -4.38 29.32
N SER A 505 -0.46 -5.00 28.13
CA SER A 505 0.60 -5.95 27.72
C SER A 505 1.99 -5.31 27.58
N PHE A 506 2.07 -4.00 27.39
CA PHE A 506 3.34 -3.28 27.29
C PHE A 506 3.94 -2.93 28.65
N VAL A 507 3.18 -2.94 29.74
CA VAL A 507 3.64 -2.49 31.06
C VAL A 507 3.82 -3.68 31.98
N ASN A 508 5.06 -3.93 32.39
CA ASN A 508 5.40 -4.99 33.34
C ASN A 508 4.98 -4.62 34.77
N GLU A 509 4.99 -5.59 35.70
CA GLU A 509 4.61 -5.36 37.11
C GLU A 509 5.46 -4.30 37.81
N ASP A 510 6.73 -4.16 37.41
CA ASP A 510 7.65 -3.13 37.91
C ASP A 510 7.47 -1.76 37.26
N GLY A 511 6.53 -1.63 36.32
CA GLY A 511 6.25 -0.41 35.57
C GLY A 511 7.17 -0.16 34.36
N SER A 512 8.13 -1.06 34.08
CA SER A 512 8.93 -0.97 32.85
C SER A 512 8.06 -1.19 31.60
N ILE A 513 8.37 -0.46 30.53
CA ILE A 513 7.59 -0.48 29.28
C ILE A 513 8.33 -1.29 28.22
N ASN A 514 7.73 -2.40 27.79
CA ASN A 514 8.26 -3.28 26.75
C ASN A 514 8.39 -2.55 25.40
N GLY A 515 9.58 -2.62 24.79
CA GLY A 515 9.87 -2.00 23.50
C GLY A 515 10.13 -0.48 23.53
N TYR A 516 9.94 0.17 24.68
CA TYR A 516 10.25 1.59 24.86
C TYR A 516 11.74 1.80 25.15
N VAL A 517 12.34 2.81 24.51
CA VAL A 517 13.77 3.13 24.66
C VAL A 517 13.95 4.63 24.86
N GLN A 518 14.05 5.06 26.11
CA GLN A 518 14.15 6.47 26.51
C GLN A 518 15.31 7.22 25.83
N SER A 519 16.47 6.56 25.66
CA SER A 519 17.67 7.17 25.07
C SER A 519 17.54 7.55 23.59
N LYS A 520 16.47 7.08 22.91
CA LYS A 520 16.12 7.52 21.55
C LYS A 520 15.48 8.91 21.52
N PHE A 521 14.99 9.42 22.66
CA PHE A 521 14.22 10.65 22.78
C PHE A 521 13.25 10.79 21.61
N ASN A 522 12.36 9.81 21.46
CA ASN A 522 11.37 9.80 20.40
C ASN A 522 10.06 10.37 20.94
N ILE A 523 9.62 11.52 20.44
CA ILE A 523 8.38 12.13 20.93
C ILE A 523 7.15 11.26 20.60
N ASP A 524 7.18 10.48 19.51
CA ASP A 524 6.10 9.57 19.13
C ASP A 524 5.83 8.48 20.17
N SER A 525 6.83 8.13 20.98
CA SER A 525 6.67 7.13 22.04
C SER A 525 5.90 7.66 23.26
N ILE A 526 5.72 8.98 23.37
CA ILE A 526 5.03 9.61 24.50
C ILE A 526 3.51 9.52 24.36
N ASN A 527 2.98 9.60 23.13
CA ASN A 527 1.54 9.68 22.87
C ASN A 527 0.72 8.55 23.50
N ALA A 528 1.26 7.33 23.49
CA ALA A 528 0.63 6.15 24.08
C ALA A 528 0.48 6.25 25.62
N GLY A 529 1.31 7.07 26.27
CA GLY A 529 1.20 7.38 27.69
C GLY A 529 -0.11 8.05 28.09
N LYS A 530 -0.82 8.70 27.15
CA LYS A 530 -2.15 9.28 27.41
C LYS A 530 -3.15 8.23 27.89
N VAL A 531 -3.11 7.04 27.31
CA VAL A 531 -4.00 5.95 27.71
C VAL A 531 -3.56 5.38 29.06
N LEU A 532 -2.25 5.26 29.31
CA LEU A 532 -1.73 4.81 30.60
C LEU A 532 -2.12 5.76 31.75
N LEU A 533 -2.12 7.08 31.52
CA LEU A 533 -2.63 8.06 32.49
C LEU A 533 -4.09 7.79 32.85
N ARG A 534 -4.95 7.60 31.85
CA ARG A 534 -6.37 7.26 32.06
C ARG A 534 -6.56 5.92 32.77
N MET A 535 -5.73 4.93 32.47
CA MET A 535 -5.75 3.64 33.16
C MET A 535 -5.38 3.79 34.63
N TYR A 536 -4.34 4.55 34.94
CA TYR A 536 -3.95 4.86 36.33
C TYR A 536 -5.05 5.60 37.09
N GLU A 537 -5.65 6.64 36.49
CA GLU A 537 -6.76 7.38 37.13
C GLU A 537 -7.96 6.48 37.50
N ARG A 538 -8.21 5.41 36.72
CA ARG A 538 -9.33 4.50 36.96
C ARG A 538 -9.07 3.45 38.02
N ASN A 539 -7.87 2.90 38.07
CA ASN A 539 -7.58 1.71 38.88
C ASN A 539 -6.48 1.88 39.92
N GLY A 540 -5.74 3.00 39.91
CA GLY A 540 -4.69 3.32 40.87
C GLY A 540 -3.50 2.36 40.87
N LYS A 541 -3.32 1.53 39.82
CA LYS A 541 -2.20 0.56 39.76
C LYS A 541 -0.85 1.28 39.63
N GLU A 542 0.05 1.05 40.59
CA GLU A 542 1.37 1.70 40.67
C GLU A 542 2.26 1.48 39.43
N GLN A 543 2.13 0.33 38.76
CA GLN A 543 2.88 0.04 37.54
C GLN A 543 2.58 1.07 36.41
N TYR A 544 1.34 1.52 36.29
CA TYR A 544 0.96 2.53 35.30
C TYR A 544 1.48 3.92 35.69
N GLN A 545 1.50 4.24 36.99
CA GLN A 545 2.13 5.46 37.48
C GLN A 545 3.63 5.49 37.14
N THR A 546 4.34 4.40 37.43
CA THR A 546 5.78 4.27 37.16
C THR A 546 6.08 4.39 35.67
N ALA A 547 5.25 3.79 34.81
CA ALA A 547 5.36 3.91 33.36
C ALA A 547 5.20 5.37 32.90
N VAL A 548 4.17 6.10 33.34
CA VAL A 548 3.97 7.51 32.93
C VAL A 548 5.01 8.45 33.52
N ASP A 549 5.51 8.18 34.74
CA ASP A 549 6.62 8.93 35.35
C ASP A 549 7.90 8.77 34.51
N THR A 550 8.16 7.57 33.97
CA THR A 550 9.27 7.31 33.05
C THR A 550 9.13 8.10 31.74
N LEU A 551 7.92 8.14 31.16
CA LEU A 551 7.65 8.94 29.95
C LEU A 551 7.81 10.45 30.21
N ARG A 552 7.38 10.94 31.37
CA ARG A 552 7.60 12.33 31.79
C ARG A 552 9.08 12.64 31.96
N GLU A 553 9.85 11.72 32.53
CA GLU A 553 11.30 11.89 32.71
C GLU A 553 12.02 12.02 31.36
N GLN A 554 11.57 11.31 30.32
CA GLN A 554 12.05 11.57 28.96
C GLN A 554 11.82 13.02 28.55
N LEU A 555 10.63 13.59 28.78
CA LEU A 555 10.32 14.97 28.40
C LEU A 555 11.21 15.98 29.14
N LYS A 556 11.52 15.76 30.42
CA LYS A 556 12.44 16.66 31.17
C LYS A 556 13.84 16.70 30.57
N GLN A 557 14.32 15.56 30.07
CA GLN A 557 15.66 15.41 29.48
C GLN A 557 15.66 15.53 27.95
N HIS A 558 14.50 15.76 27.34
CA HIS A 558 14.36 15.74 25.90
C HIS A 558 15.09 16.93 25.30
N PRO A 559 15.94 16.74 24.26
CA PRO A 559 16.57 17.84 23.56
C PRO A 559 15.55 18.84 23.02
N ARG A 560 15.89 20.13 23.07
CA ARG A 560 15.03 21.24 22.62
C ARG A 560 15.77 22.13 21.65
N THR A 561 15.01 22.84 20.82
CA THR A 561 15.51 24.00 20.06
C THR A 561 15.86 25.15 21.00
N ASP A 562 16.58 26.15 20.50
CA ASP A 562 16.85 27.38 21.27
C ASP A 562 15.54 28.13 21.60
N ALA A 563 14.53 27.98 20.75
CA ALA A 563 13.18 28.50 20.98
C ALA A 563 12.37 27.71 22.04
N GLY A 564 12.90 26.60 22.56
CA GLY A 564 12.32 25.82 23.66
C GLY A 564 11.37 24.69 23.24
N ALA A 565 11.16 24.47 21.94
CA ALA A 565 10.35 23.35 21.45
C ALA A 565 11.12 22.03 21.48
N PHE A 566 10.42 20.91 21.67
CA PHE A 566 11.05 19.59 21.62
C PHE A 566 11.62 19.30 20.23
N TRP A 567 12.80 18.70 20.19
CA TRP A 567 13.21 18.01 18.96
C TRP A 567 12.22 16.88 18.69
N HIS A 568 11.88 16.67 17.42
CA HIS A 568 10.95 15.61 17.07
C HIS A 568 11.50 14.24 17.50
N LYS A 569 12.80 13.98 17.24
CA LYS A 569 13.55 12.82 17.77
C LYS A 569 15.02 13.17 17.95
N LYS A 570 15.77 12.39 18.74
CA LYS A 570 17.25 12.51 18.80
C LYS A 570 17.93 12.42 17.43
N ILE A 571 17.36 11.61 16.52
CA ILE A 571 17.87 11.44 15.14
C ILE A 571 17.49 12.60 14.20
N TYR A 572 16.60 13.49 14.64
CA TYR A 572 16.16 14.70 13.94
C TYR A 572 16.55 15.93 14.77
N PRO A 573 17.86 16.20 14.92
CA PRO A 573 18.31 17.30 15.77
C PRO A 573 17.81 18.64 15.24
N HIS A 574 17.44 19.54 16.16
CA HIS A 574 16.96 20.91 15.90
C HIS A 574 15.63 21.01 15.13
N GLN A 575 14.93 19.89 14.94
CA GLN A 575 13.71 19.85 14.12
C GLN A 575 12.44 19.81 14.95
N VAL A 576 11.48 20.67 14.62
CA VAL A 576 10.12 20.70 15.17
C VAL A 576 9.14 20.33 14.07
N TRP A 577 8.34 19.29 14.29
CA TRP A 577 7.31 18.85 13.35
C TRP A 577 5.94 18.98 14.00
N LEU A 578 4.92 19.36 13.24
CA LEU A 578 3.55 19.55 13.76
C LEU A 578 3.01 18.30 14.46
N ASP A 579 3.41 17.12 14.00
CA ASP A 579 3.09 15.82 14.60
C ASP A 579 3.48 15.78 16.08
N GLY A 580 4.69 16.25 16.42
CA GLY A 580 5.24 16.22 17.77
C GLY A 580 4.38 16.95 18.80
N VAL A 581 3.62 17.95 18.36
CA VAL A 581 2.69 18.70 19.21
C VAL A 581 1.64 17.77 19.81
N TYR A 582 1.01 16.90 19.01
CA TYR A 582 0.02 15.95 19.52
C TYR A 582 0.65 14.78 20.26
N MET A 583 1.86 14.37 19.87
CA MET A 583 2.51 13.22 20.49
C MET A 583 2.94 13.49 21.93
N GLY A 584 3.44 14.70 22.21
CA GLY A 584 3.99 15.05 23.52
C GLY A 584 3.05 15.89 24.39
N ILE A 585 2.41 16.92 23.82
CA ILE A 585 1.87 18.03 24.62
C ILE A 585 0.56 17.68 25.35
N PRO A 586 -0.42 16.97 24.76
CA PRO A 586 -1.60 16.53 25.51
C PRO A 586 -1.24 15.55 26.64
N PHE A 587 -0.23 14.69 26.45
CA PHE A 587 0.29 13.84 27.54
C PHE A 587 0.87 14.69 28.67
N LEU A 588 1.73 15.66 28.34
CA LEU A 588 2.34 16.56 29.32
C LEU A 588 1.26 17.31 30.11
N ALA A 589 0.29 17.92 29.43
CA ALA A 589 -0.79 18.65 30.08
C ALA A 589 -1.62 17.76 31.02
N HIS A 590 -1.95 16.53 30.60
CA HIS A 590 -2.67 15.57 31.45
C HIS A 590 -1.84 15.17 32.67
N TYR A 591 -0.55 14.84 32.47
CA TYR A 591 0.36 14.49 33.56
C TYR A 591 0.48 15.63 34.59
N GLU A 592 0.69 16.87 34.13
CA GLU A 592 0.84 18.04 35.00
C GLU A 592 -0.42 18.33 35.83
N LYS A 593 -1.61 18.18 35.23
CA LYS A 593 -2.88 18.26 35.97
C LYS A 593 -2.98 17.18 37.05
N LEU A 594 -2.63 15.93 36.72
CA LEU A 594 -2.70 14.80 37.65
C LEU A 594 -1.79 15.00 38.87
N ARG A 595 -0.65 15.66 38.71
CA ARG A 595 0.29 15.95 39.82
C ARG A 595 -0.08 17.19 40.63
N GLY A 596 -0.98 18.05 40.14
CA GLY A 596 -1.51 19.22 40.87
C GLY A 596 -0.49 20.34 41.15
N GLN A 597 0.71 20.30 40.56
CA GLN A 597 1.80 21.26 40.77
C GLN A 597 2.52 21.64 39.45
N GLY A 598 1.88 21.38 38.31
CA GLY A 598 2.59 21.37 37.04
C GLY A 598 2.85 22.72 36.38
N ASP A 599 3.94 22.77 35.61
CA ASP A 599 4.35 23.93 34.83
C ASP A 599 3.63 23.95 33.48
N PHE A 600 2.51 24.68 33.40
CA PHE A 600 1.75 24.83 32.15
C PHE A 600 2.47 25.74 31.13
N GLU A 601 3.52 26.48 31.49
CA GLU A 601 4.32 27.22 30.50
C GLU A 601 5.08 26.26 29.58
N GLU A 602 5.55 25.12 30.10
CA GLU A 602 6.18 24.07 29.28
C GLU A 602 5.21 23.50 28.24
N VAL A 603 3.92 23.41 28.58
CA VAL A 603 2.85 22.98 27.66
C VAL A 603 2.65 24.02 26.54
N LEU A 604 2.68 25.31 26.88
CA LEU A 604 2.44 26.39 25.93
C LEU A 604 3.64 26.71 25.03
N ALA A 605 4.86 26.43 25.48
CA ALA A 605 6.09 26.72 24.75
C ALA A 605 6.04 26.13 23.32
N GLU A 606 5.61 24.87 23.19
CA GLU A 606 5.52 24.21 21.88
C GLU A 606 4.53 24.93 20.95
N PHE A 607 3.34 25.30 21.45
CA PHE A 607 2.33 26.03 20.67
C PHE A 607 2.82 27.40 20.22
N ARG A 608 3.56 28.11 21.08
CA ARG A 608 4.15 29.42 20.75
C ARG A 608 5.17 29.28 19.63
N VAL A 609 6.06 28.29 19.71
CA VAL A 609 7.07 28.04 18.66
C VAL A 609 6.42 27.66 17.34
N VAL A 610 5.44 26.75 17.33
CA VAL A 610 4.80 26.36 16.06
C VAL A 610 4.00 27.49 15.43
N ARG A 611 3.32 28.32 16.23
CA ARG A 611 2.60 29.52 15.74
C ARG A 611 3.55 30.55 15.14
N GLU A 612 4.70 30.77 15.77
CA GLU A 612 5.67 31.75 15.32
C GLU A 612 6.48 31.28 14.10
N LYS A 613 6.96 30.03 14.12
CA LYS A 613 7.91 29.53 13.12
C LYS A 613 7.23 28.84 11.94
N LEU A 614 6.21 28.02 12.16
CA LEU A 614 5.64 27.14 11.12
C LEU A 614 4.45 27.74 10.38
N ARG A 615 3.80 28.78 10.92
CA ARG A 615 2.64 29.41 10.27
C ARG A 615 3.07 30.29 9.09
N ASP A 616 2.54 30.03 7.90
CA ASP A 616 2.67 30.94 6.77
C ASP A 616 1.64 32.08 6.90
N PRO A 617 2.09 33.35 7.03
CA PRO A 617 1.19 34.47 7.24
C PRO A 617 0.30 34.79 6.02
N ARG A 618 0.64 34.29 4.83
CA ARG A 618 -0.11 34.55 3.59
C ARG A 618 -1.33 33.63 3.45
N THR A 619 -1.14 32.35 3.70
CA THR A 619 -2.19 31.33 3.59
C THR A 619 -2.93 31.11 4.90
N GLY A 620 -2.26 31.30 6.04
CA GLY A 620 -2.71 30.92 7.38
C GLY A 620 -2.40 29.46 7.75
N LEU A 621 -1.91 28.66 6.79
CA LEU A 621 -1.56 27.25 6.97
C LEU A 621 -0.21 27.09 7.69
N TYR A 622 0.08 25.89 8.17
CA TYR A 622 1.31 25.57 8.88
C TYR A 622 2.12 24.55 8.09
N PHE A 623 3.40 24.85 7.88
CA PHE A 623 4.34 23.92 7.25
C PHE A 623 4.52 22.67 8.11
N HIS A 624 4.82 21.53 7.50
CA HIS A 624 4.96 20.25 8.21
C HIS A 624 6.08 20.29 9.27
N GLY A 625 7.25 20.80 8.91
CA GLY A 625 8.40 20.85 9.79
C GLY A 625 9.25 22.11 9.63
N TRP A 626 10.02 22.38 10.68
CA TRP A 626 11.02 23.45 10.77
C TRP A 626 12.33 22.87 11.32
N ASP A 627 13.44 23.12 10.64
CA ASP A 627 14.79 22.83 11.11
C ASP A 627 15.46 24.15 11.50
N GLU A 628 15.63 24.38 12.80
CA GLU A 628 16.28 25.58 13.33
C GLU A 628 17.72 25.72 12.81
N ALA A 629 18.40 24.60 12.61
CA ALA A 629 19.79 24.54 12.15
C ALA A 629 19.92 24.63 10.62
N ARG A 630 18.82 24.42 9.87
CA ARG A 630 18.75 24.50 8.39
C ARG A 630 19.78 23.61 7.68
N ASN A 631 20.02 22.43 8.26
CA ASN A 631 20.97 21.46 7.75
C ASN A 631 20.31 20.38 6.89
N GLN A 632 18.99 20.23 7.00
CA GLN A 632 18.25 19.24 6.23
C GLN A 632 18.01 19.66 4.78
N VAL A 633 18.06 18.70 3.85
CA VAL A 633 17.83 18.92 2.41
C VAL A 633 16.48 19.55 2.09
N TRP A 634 15.46 19.25 2.90
CA TRP A 634 14.11 19.78 2.73
C TRP A 634 13.93 21.19 3.30
N ALA A 635 14.87 21.67 4.13
CA ALA A 635 14.74 22.91 4.86
C ALA A 635 15.14 24.09 3.97
N ASP A 636 14.26 25.09 3.86
CA ASP A 636 14.59 26.34 3.17
C ASP A 636 15.79 27.03 3.84
N ASP A 637 16.79 27.44 3.05
CA ASP A 637 18.06 27.99 3.54
C ASP A 637 17.92 29.23 4.46
N LYS A 638 16.81 29.96 4.35
CA LYS A 638 16.56 31.18 5.12
C LYS A 638 15.69 30.95 6.34
N SER A 639 14.58 30.23 6.16
CA SER A 639 13.56 30.04 7.18
C SER A 639 13.70 28.74 7.96
N GLY A 640 14.34 27.72 7.36
CA GLY A 640 14.40 26.36 7.88
C GLY A 640 13.12 25.55 7.65
N LEU A 641 12.15 26.09 6.91
CA LEU A 641 10.83 25.47 6.77
C LEU A 641 10.82 24.40 5.67
N SER A 642 10.04 23.34 5.91
CA SER A 642 9.63 22.39 4.86
C SER A 642 8.74 23.07 3.81
N PRO A 643 8.63 22.54 2.57
CA PRO A 643 8.07 23.31 1.47
C PRO A 643 6.55 23.16 1.26
N ASN A 644 5.85 22.28 2.00
CA ASN A 644 4.42 22.01 1.78
C ASN A 644 3.59 21.99 3.07
N PHE A 645 2.28 22.21 2.91
CA PHE A 645 1.28 22.14 3.97
C PHE A 645 0.59 20.78 3.94
N TRP A 646 0.98 19.90 4.88
CA TRP A 646 0.46 18.55 4.95
C TRP A 646 -0.73 18.45 5.91
N SER A 647 -1.87 17.94 5.42
CA SER A 647 -3.13 17.94 6.17
C SER A 647 -3.05 17.16 7.48
N ARG A 648 -2.45 15.97 7.52
CA ARG A 648 -2.32 15.22 8.78
C ARG A 648 -1.40 15.89 9.79
N GLY A 649 -0.28 16.47 9.36
CA GLY A 649 0.61 17.24 10.24
C GLY A 649 -0.16 18.37 10.93
N MET A 650 -0.92 19.17 10.17
CA MET A 650 -1.80 20.20 10.73
C MET A 650 -2.94 19.63 11.58
N GLY A 651 -3.47 18.46 11.21
CA GLY A 651 -4.51 17.75 11.95
C GLY A 651 -4.07 17.39 13.36
N TRP A 652 -2.83 16.93 13.54
CA TRP A 652 -2.25 16.67 14.86
C TRP A 652 -2.23 17.91 15.75
N MET A 653 -1.69 19.01 15.23
CA MET A 653 -1.68 20.28 15.94
C MET A 653 -3.12 20.74 16.28
N ALA A 654 -4.08 20.59 15.35
CA ALA A 654 -5.47 20.96 15.56
C ALA A 654 -6.12 20.14 16.70
N MET A 655 -5.91 18.82 16.75
CA MET A 655 -6.37 17.98 17.86
C MET A 655 -5.72 18.40 19.19
N ALA A 656 -4.41 18.65 19.18
CA ALA A 656 -3.68 19.04 20.38
C ALA A 656 -4.22 20.35 21.00
N LEU A 657 -4.55 21.35 20.16
CA LEU A 657 -5.11 22.63 20.61
C LEU A 657 -6.38 22.47 21.45
N VAL A 658 -7.30 21.60 21.01
CA VAL A 658 -8.58 21.41 21.71
C VAL A 658 -8.48 20.44 22.89
N ASP A 659 -7.53 19.50 22.86
CA ASP A 659 -7.33 18.49 23.91
C ASP A 659 -6.62 19.03 25.13
N VAL A 660 -5.58 19.83 24.92
CA VAL A 660 -4.78 20.41 26.02
C VAL A 660 -5.64 21.28 26.92
N LEU A 661 -6.64 21.98 26.37
CA LEU A 661 -7.59 22.80 27.13
C LEU A 661 -8.49 22.01 28.10
N ASP A 662 -8.60 20.67 28.00
CA ASP A 662 -9.29 19.85 29.01
C ASP A 662 -8.48 19.73 30.31
N TYR A 663 -7.17 20.04 30.24
CA TYR A 663 -6.25 19.84 31.35
C TYR A 663 -5.75 21.14 31.99
N LEU A 664 -5.77 22.26 31.27
CA LEU A 664 -5.43 23.57 31.84
C LEU A 664 -6.45 24.01 32.90
N PRO A 665 -6.02 24.49 34.08
CA PRO A 665 -6.91 25.04 35.10
C PRO A 665 -7.74 26.21 34.55
N GLU A 666 -9.02 26.30 34.92
CA GLU A 666 -9.92 27.36 34.45
C GLU A 666 -9.47 28.76 34.91
N GLU A 667 -8.72 28.81 36.00
CA GLU A 667 -8.13 30.02 36.57
C GLU A 667 -7.00 30.57 35.70
N ASN A 668 -6.36 29.72 34.89
CA ASN A 668 -5.28 30.13 33.99
C ASN A 668 -5.83 30.75 32.69
N LYS A 669 -6.49 31.90 32.83
CA LYS A 669 -7.27 32.53 31.76
C LYS A 669 -6.43 32.94 30.57
N ASP A 670 -5.24 33.51 30.79
CA ASP A 670 -4.41 34.07 29.72
C ASP A 670 -3.84 32.96 28.82
N ASP A 671 -3.34 31.87 29.42
CA ASP A 671 -2.83 30.72 28.68
C ASP A 671 -3.94 30.00 27.90
N ARG A 672 -5.11 29.84 28.53
CA ARG A 672 -6.29 29.29 27.84
C ARG A 672 -6.70 30.19 26.68
N GLN A 673 -6.72 31.50 26.87
CA GLN A 673 -7.08 32.46 25.83
C GLN A 673 -6.10 32.40 24.65
N TYR A 674 -4.80 32.24 24.90
CA TYR A 674 -3.80 32.09 23.85
C TYR A 674 -4.10 30.92 22.91
N LEU A 675 -4.46 29.76 23.46
CA LEU A 675 -4.84 28.57 22.67
C LEU A 675 -6.17 28.79 21.96
N ILE A 676 -7.15 29.45 22.59
CA ILE A 676 -8.43 29.81 21.97
C ILE A 676 -8.21 30.77 20.80
N ASP A 677 -7.28 31.71 20.89
CA ASP A 677 -6.93 32.60 19.79
C ASP A 677 -6.32 31.82 18.62
N MET A 678 -5.46 30.83 18.89
CA MET A 678 -4.94 29.93 17.85
C MET A 678 -6.06 29.12 17.17
N ILE A 679 -7.04 28.65 17.95
CA ILE A 679 -8.24 27.98 17.41
C ILE A 679 -9.01 28.92 16.47
N ASN A 680 -9.21 30.17 16.88
CA ASN A 680 -9.92 31.18 16.10
C ASN A 680 -9.14 31.65 14.85
N ASP A 681 -7.81 31.53 14.83
CA ASP A 681 -6.98 31.75 13.64
C ASP A 681 -7.03 30.55 12.66
N LEU A 682 -7.04 29.33 13.19
CA LEU A 682 -6.97 28.11 12.40
C LEU A 682 -8.31 27.76 11.73
N ALA A 683 -9.43 27.91 12.45
CA ALA A 683 -10.77 27.60 11.94
C ALA A 683 -11.12 28.23 10.58
N PRO A 684 -10.94 29.57 10.37
CA PRO A 684 -11.20 30.18 9.06
C PRO A 684 -10.22 29.73 7.98
N THR A 685 -8.98 29.42 8.36
CA THR A 685 -7.98 28.87 7.43
C THR A 685 -8.44 27.50 6.93
N LEU A 686 -8.79 26.58 7.83
CA LEU A 686 -9.23 25.24 7.44
C LEU A 686 -10.52 25.29 6.59
N LYS A 687 -11.49 26.14 6.95
CA LYS A 687 -12.70 26.33 6.13
C LYS A 687 -12.40 26.86 4.73
N LYS A 688 -11.43 27.76 4.58
CA LYS A 688 -11.01 28.30 3.27
C LYS A 688 -10.51 27.21 2.33
N TYR A 689 -9.80 26.21 2.84
CA TYR A 689 -9.24 25.09 2.07
C TYR A 689 -10.07 23.82 2.13
N GLN A 690 -11.28 23.88 2.72
CA GLN A 690 -12.23 22.78 2.67
C GLN A 690 -12.73 22.63 1.24
N ASP A 691 -12.63 21.42 0.69
CA ASP A 691 -13.14 21.12 -0.63
C ASP A 691 -14.67 21.34 -0.66
N PRO A 692 -15.19 22.17 -1.59
CA PRO A 692 -16.59 22.57 -1.58
C PRO A 692 -17.54 21.44 -1.97
N GLU A 693 -17.09 20.44 -2.71
CA GLU A 693 -17.92 19.31 -3.14
C GLU A 693 -18.01 18.26 -2.03
N SER A 694 -16.87 17.74 -1.59
CA SER A 694 -16.80 16.67 -0.59
C SER A 694 -16.99 17.15 0.84
N GLY A 695 -16.62 18.39 1.16
CA GLY A 695 -16.50 18.86 2.54
C GLY A 695 -15.24 18.38 3.27
N THR A 696 -14.29 17.77 2.57
CA THR A 696 -13.05 17.21 3.15
C THR A 696 -11.82 18.00 2.70
N TRP A 697 -10.60 17.53 2.99
CA TRP A 697 -9.35 18.22 2.65
C TRP A 697 -8.37 17.34 1.89
N TYR A 698 -7.57 17.96 1.02
CA TYR A 698 -6.54 17.29 0.24
C TYR A 698 -5.31 16.93 1.08
N GLN A 699 -4.54 15.90 0.70
CA GLN A 699 -3.27 15.51 1.31
C GLN A 699 -2.31 16.70 1.45
N VAL A 700 -2.07 17.43 0.36
CA VAL A 700 -1.42 18.75 0.40
C VAL A 700 -2.51 19.82 0.28
N THR A 701 -2.73 20.53 1.39
CA THR A 701 -3.99 21.24 1.67
C THR A 701 -4.30 22.36 0.68
N ASP A 702 -3.28 23.08 0.19
CA ASP A 702 -3.44 24.24 -0.69
C ASP A 702 -3.37 23.92 -2.19
N LYS A 703 -3.22 22.64 -2.56
CA LYS A 703 -2.97 22.21 -3.95
C LYS A 703 -4.12 21.39 -4.54
N ALA A 704 -5.36 21.79 -4.27
CA ALA A 704 -6.52 21.19 -4.91
C ALA A 704 -6.39 21.22 -6.45
N GLY A 705 -6.69 20.11 -7.12
CA GLY A 705 -6.57 19.96 -8.57
C GLY A 705 -5.14 19.76 -9.11
N ALA A 706 -4.10 19.78 -8.27
CA ALA A 706 -2.75 19.43 -8.71
C ALA A 706 -2.62 17.92 -9.00
N ARG A 707 -1.83 17.57 -10.03
CA ARG A 707 -1.64 16.19 -10.50
C ARG A 707 -1.25 15.25 -9.35
N GLY A 708 -2.08 14.23 -9.13
CA GLY A 708 -1.85 13.20 -8.13
C GLY A 708 -2.26 13.56 -6.70
N ASN A 709 -2.67 14.81 -6.42
CA ASN A 709 -3.26 15.15 -5.12
C ASN A 709 -4.58 14.39 -4.93
N TYR A 710 -4.96 14.16 -3.69
CA TYR A 710 -6.14 13.38 -3.35
C TYR A 710 -6.74 13.88 -2.04
N LEU A 711 -8.05 13.71 -1.87
CA LEU A 711 -8.73 13.94 -0.60
C LEU A 711 -8.25 12.89 0.41
N GLU A 712 -7.82 13.33 1.60
CA GLU A 712 -7.12 12.47 2.55
C GLU A 712 -7.91 12.32 3.86
N ALA A 713 -8.12 11.07 4.27
CA ALA A 713 -9.08 10.73 5.32
C ALA A 713 -8.62 11.11 6.73
N SER A 714 -7.34 10.90 7.04
CA SER A 714 -6.85 11.12 8.41
C SER A 714 -6.85 12.59 8.80
N GLY A 715 -6.27 13.48 8.00
CA GLY A 715 -6.30 14.92 8.21
C GLY A 715 -7.72 15.47 8.24
N SER A 716 -8.60 15.01 7.34
CA SER A 716 -10.02 15.40 7.32
C SER A 716 -10.77 14.99 8.59
N SER A 717 -10.46 13.82 9.13
CA SER A 717 -11.03 13.31 10.38
C SER A 717 -10.55 14.14 11.57
N MET A 718 -9.27 14.50 11.62
CA MET A 718 -8.70 15.37 12.66
C MET A 718 -9.28 16.79 12.61
N PHE A 719 -9.48 17.37 11.44
CA PHE A 719 -10.12 18.68 11.30
C PHE A 719 -11.60 18.63 11.71
N THR A 720 -12.30 17.54 11.40
CA THR A 720 -13.68 17.33 11.86
C THR A 720 -13.75 17.21 13.38
N TYR A 721 -12.85 16.44 13.99
CA TYR A 721 -12.70 16.37 15.45
C TYR A 721 -12.47 17.76 16.07
N PHE A 722 -11.53 18.53 15.50
CA PHE A 722 -11.22 19.89 15.93
C PHE A 722 -12.46 20.79 15.92
N PHE A 723 -13.19 20.85 14.80
CA PHE A 723 -14.39 21.68 14.72
C PHE A 723 -15.47 21.21 15.71
N ALA A 724 -15.72 19.90 15.78
CA ALA A 724 -16.74 19.33 16.66
C ALA A 724 -16.47 19.69 18.14
N LYS A 725 -15.25 19.43 18.60
CA LYS A 725 -14.83 19.68 19.99
C LYS A 725 -14.74 21.17 20.30
N ALA A 726 -14.19 21.99 19.41
CA ALA A 726 -14.08 23.43 19.62
C ALA A 726 -15.46 24.10 19.76
N ILE A 727 -16.45 23.67 18.97
CA ILE A 727 -17.83 24.17 19.12
C ILE A 727 -18.46 23.63 20.41
N LEU A 728 -18.31 22.33 20.70
CA LEU A 728 -18.89 21.70 21.90
C LEU A 728 -18.45 22.41 23.18
N LYS A 729 -17.15 22.74 23.25
CA LYS A 729 -16.52 23.43 24.39
C LYS A 729 -16.70 24.94 24.37
N GLY A 730 -17.30 25.52 23.32
CA GLY A 730 -17.55 26.95 23.19
C GLY A 730 -16.33 27.79 22.82
N TYR A 731 -15.25 27.17 22.32
CA TYR A 731 -14.08 27.88 21.79
C TYR A 731 -14.36 28.49 20.41
N LEU A 732 -15.30 27.90 19.67
CA LEU A 732 -15.89 28.44 18.45
C LEU A 732 -17.41 28.63 18.64
N PRO A 733 -18.00 29.69 18.06
CA PRO A 733 -19.45 29.89 18.12
C PRO A 733 -20.23 28.87 17.29
N GLU A 734 -21.52 28.70 17.59
CA GLU A 734 -22.41 27.74 16.93
C GLU A 734 -22.55 27.95 15.42
N SER A 735 -22.21 29.14 14.90
CA SER A 735 -22.18 29.44 13.46
C SER A 735 -21.20 28.57 12.66
N TRP A 736 -20.29 27.86 13.33
CA TRP A 736 -19.39 26.88 12.72
C TRP A 736 -20.00 25.48 12.58
N LEU A 737 -21.17 25.21 13.20
CA LEU A 737 -21.83 23.92 13.12
C LEU A 737 -22.05 23.40 11.69
N PRO A 738 -22.43 24.23 10.69
CA PRO A 738 -22.54 23.77 9.30
C PRO A 738 -21.22 23.24 8.72
N VAL A 739 -20.07 23.80 9.13
CA VAL A 739 -18.74 23.34 8.67
C VAL A 739 -18.45 21.96 9.24
N ALA A 740 -18.66 21.77 10.54
CA ALA A 740 -18.47 20.47 11.22
C ALA A 740 -19.41 19.38 10.68
N LYS A 741 -20.69 19.71 10.46
CA LYS A 741 -21.66 18.78 9.86
C LYS A 741 -21.27 18.40 8.43
N LYS A 742 -20.87 19.37 7.62
CA LYS A 742 -20.43 19.14 6.25
C LYS A 742 -19.19 18.26 6.21
N SER A 743 -18.20 18.54 7.07
CA SER A 743 -16.98 17.75 7.09
C SER A 743 -17.21 16.32 7.55
N TYR A 744 -18.02 16.10 8.59
CA TYR A 744 -18.37 14.75 9.04
C TYR A 744 -19.13 13.96 7.98
N GLN A 745 -20.12 14.58 7.31
CA GLN A 745 -20.80 13.94 6.19
C GLN A 745 -19.85 13.61 5.04
N GLY A 746 -18.88 14.50 4.77
CA GLY A 746 -17.80 14.25 3.82
C GLY A 746 -16.96 13.04 4.16
N LEU A 747 -16.64 12.81 5.45
CA LEU A 747 -15.91 11.60 5.87
C LEU A 747 -16.67 10.33 5.50
N LEU A 748 -17.98 10.32 5.71
CA LEU A 748 -18.84 9.18 5.37
C LEU A 748 -18.90 8.97 3.86
N ASN A 749 -19.12 10.04 3.10
CA ASN A 749 -19.33 9.94 1.65
C ASN A 749 -18.04 9.60 0.88
N GLU A 750 -16.90 10.15 1.29
CA GLU A 750 -15.63 9.99 0.57
C GLU A 750 -14.82 8.79 1.02
N PHE A 751 -14.83 8.49 2.33
CA PHE A 751 -13.83 7.61 2.91
C PHE A 751 -14.41 6.32 3.48
N VAL A 752 -15.70 6.27 3.84
CA VAL A 752 -16.30 5.04 4.38
C VAL A 752 -16.74 4.12 3.25
N ARG A 753 -16.20 2.90 3.29
CA ARG A 753 -16.62 1.80 2.42
C ARG A 753 -17.33 0.73 3.22
N VAL A 754 -18.53 0.34 2.78
CA VAL A 754 -19.31 -0.74 3.38
C VAL A 754 -19.08 -2.05 2.64
N HIS A 755 -18.79 -3.12 3.39
CA HIS A 755 -18.59 -4.47 2.87
C HIS A 755 -19.86 -5.33 2.95
N ASN A 756 -19.85 -6.46 2.25
CA ASN A 756 -20.98 -7.37 2.16
C ASN A 756 -21.35 -8.01 3.52
N ASP A 757 -20.36 -8.23 4.39
CA ASP A 757 -20.56 -8.74 5.76
C ASP A 757 -21.08 -7.68 6.75
N GLY A 758 -21.21 -6.43 6.31
CA GLY A 758 -21.60 -5.30 7.15
C GLY A 758 -20.45 -4.64 7.89
N SER A 759 -19.22 -5.13 7.81
CA SER A 759 -18.03 -4.41 8.28
C SER A 759 -17.77 -3.18 7.38
N ILE A 760 -16.91 -2.28 7.85
CA ILE A 760 -16.52 -1.08 7.09
C ILE A 760 -15.01 -0.87 7.08
N SER A 761 -14.55 -0.17 6.04
CA SER A 761 -13.18 0.33 5.96
C SER A 761 -13.16 1.86 5.87
N LEU A 762 -12.13 2.47 6.45
CA LEU A 762 -11.79 3.86 6.20
C LEU A 762 -10.72 3.91 5.11
N THR A 763 -11.05 4.51 3.97
CA THR A 763 -10.20 4.49 2.77
C THR A 763 -9.41 5.79 2.63
N SER A 764 -8.46 5.83 1.69
CA SER A 764 -7.72 7.05 1.33
C SER A 764 -6.88 7.66 2.45
N ASN A 765 -6.28 6.83 3.30
CA ASN A 765 -5.33 7.29 4.33
C ASN A 765 -3.93 7.36 3.75
N CYS A 766 -3.19 8.43 4.02
CA CYS A 766 -1.74 8.40 3.84
C CYS A 766 -1.12 7.43 4.87
N GLU A 767 -0.39 6.39 4.46
CA GLU A 767 0.18 5.40 5.41
C GLU A 767 1.22 6.05 6.35
N VAL A 768 2.08 6.88 5.77
CA VAL A 768 3.18 7.56 6.46
C VAL A 768 3.60 8.81 5.67
N ALA A 769 4.04 9.86 6.35
CA ALA A 769 4.88 10.90 5.76
C ALA A 769 5.81 11.44 6.85
N GLY A 770 6.97 11.97 6.46
CA GLY A 770 8.04 12.46 7.33
C GLY A 770 9.05 13.25 6.51
N LEU A 771 10.13 13.72 7.15
CA LEU A 771 11.18 14.50 6.49
C LEU A 771 12.58 13.90 6.76
N GLY A 772 13.52 14.08 5.82
CA GLY A 772 14.90 13.55 5.87
C GLY A 772 15.00 12.06 5.49
N PHE A 773 16.21 11.52 5.35
CA PHE A 773 16.45 10.11 4.94
C PHE A 773 15.75 9.74 3.62
N GLY A 774 16.13 10.39 2.51
CA GLY A 774 15.49 10.21 1.20
C GLY A 774 14.11 10.86 1.05
N ARG A 775 13.67 11.67 2.04
CA ARG A 775 12.39 12.40 2.02
C ARG A 775 12.65 13.89 2.02
N ASP A 776 12.53 14.51 0.85
CA ASP A 776 12.86 15.91 0.60
C ASP A 776 11.71 16.88 0.95
N GLY A 777 10.57 16.38 1.42
CA GLY A 777 9.40 17.20 1.74
C GLY A 777 8.74 17.82 0.51
N SER A 778 9.19 17.50 -0.72
CA SER A 778 8.64 18.03 -1.97
C SER A 778 7.19 17.59 -2.17
N TYR A 779 6.48 18.27 -3.08
CA TYR A 779 5.13 17.86 -3.43
C TYR A 779 5.10 16.43 -3.96
N ARG A 780 6.06 16.07 -4.83
CA ARG A 780 6.20 14.72 -5.38
C ARG A 780 6.40 13.69 -4.27
N TYR A 781 7.20 14.00 -3.26
CA TYR A 781 7.38 13.12 -2.10
C TYR A 781 6.04 12.82 -1.40
N TYR A 782 5.22 13.82 -1.09
CA TYR A 782 3.91 13.57 -0.47
C TYR A 782 2.95 12.76 -1.35
N MET A 783 3.11 12.82 -2.68
CA MET A 783 2.35 12.00 -3.61
C MET A 783 2.92 10.57 -3.72
N SER A 784 4.19 10.37 -3.38
CA SER A 784 4.85 9.07 -3.39
C SER A 784 4.52 8.20 -2.18
N GLU A 785 4.01 8.79 -1.10
CA GLU A 785 3.64 8.03 0.07
C GLU A 785 2.39 7.18 -0.19
N PRO A 786 2.35 5.92 0.31
CA PRO A 786 1.26 5.01 0.03
C PRO A 786 -0.09 5.54 0.54
N VAL A 787 -1.12 5.28 -0.25
CA VAL A 787 -2.52 5.50 0.11
C VAL A 787 -3.13 4.14 0.44
N VAL A 788 -3.57 3.97 1.69
CA VAL A 788 -3.99 2.68 2.23
C VAL A 788 -5.35 2.79 2.94
N ASP A 789 -6.01 1.64 3.03
CA ASP A 789 -7.23 1.50 3.82
C ASP A 789 -6.87 1.15 5.27
N ASP A 790 -7.70 1.62 6.20
CA ASP A 790 -7.70 1.21 7.60
C ASP A 790 -6.43 1.53 8.41
N ASP A 791 -5.62 2.47 7.94
CA ASP A 791 -4.49 2.93 8.74
C ASP A 791 -4.96 3.56 10.06
N LEU A 792 -4.36 3.15 11.17
CA LEU A 792 -4.74 3.56 12.51
C LEU A 792 -4.66 5.08 12.74
N LYS A 793 -3.85 5.81 11.96
CA LYS A 793 -3.75 7.28 12.00
C LYS A 793 -4.99 7.95 11.45
N GLY A 794 -5.81 7.26 10.66
CA GLY A 794 -7.12 7.72 10.23
C GLY A 794 -8.27 7.09 11.02
N VAL A 795 -8.21 5.78 11.29
CA VAL A 795 -9.25 5.05 12.03
C VAL A 795 -9.50 5.65 13.42
N GLY A 796 -8.43 5.92 14.18
CA GLY A 796 -8.55 6.54 15.51
C GLY A 796 -9.26 7.91 15.45
N PRO A 797 -8.75 8.89 14.67
CA PRO A 797 -9.39 10.19 14.53
C PRO A 797 -10.79 10.15 13.94
N PHE A 798 -11.12 9.19 13.06
CA PHE A 798 -12.49 9.02 12.55
C PHE A 798 -13.46 8.66 13.69
N ILE A 799 -13.10 7.67 14.53
CA ILE A 799 -13.90 7.28 15.71
C ILE A 799 -14.01 8.46 16.68
N MET A 800 -12.90 9.13 16.98
CA MET A 800 -12.89 10.30 17.88
C MET A 800 -13.76 11.44 17.35
N ALA A 801 -13.70 11.74 16.04
CA ALA A 801 -14.51 12.76 15.41
C ALA A 801 -16.01 12.44 15.52
N GLY A 802 -16.41 11.19 15.31
CA GLY A 802 -17.81 10.78 15.46
C GLY A 802 -18.30 10.81 16.91
N VAL A 803 -17.44 10.49 17.89
CA VAL A 803 -17.75 10.67 19.32
C VAL A 803 -17.99 12.14 19.67
N GLU A 804 -17.13 13.06 19.21
CA GLU A 804 -17.31 14.49 19.48
C GLU A 804 -18.51 15.08 18.72
N MET A 805 -18.77 14.62 17.48
CA MET A 805 -19.98 14.98 16.74
C MET A 805 -21.25 14.48 17.45
N HIS A 806 -21.24 13.26 17.99
CA HIS A 806 -22.34 12.75 18.79
C HIS A 806 -22.64 13.64 19.99
N LYS A 807 -21.61 13.97 20.79
CA LYS A 807 -21.74 14.88 21.95
C LYS A 807 -22.23 16.27 21.53
N LEU A 808 -21.69 16.82 20.46
CA LEU A 808 -22.08 18.14 19.94
C LEU A 808 -23.54 18.17 19.49
N LEU A 809 -23.97 17.18 18.72
CA LEU A 809 -25.33 17.15 18.17
C LEU A 809 -26.39 16.89 19.25
N ASN A 810 -26.07 16.10 20.27
CA ASN A 810 -26.93 15.90 21.44
C ASN A 810 -27.22 17.19 22.22
N ARG A 811 -26.38 18.22 22.11
CA ARG A 811 -26.64 19.52 22.74
C ARG A 811 -27.78 20.29 22.06
N TYR A 812 -28.11 19.97 20.80
CA TYR A 812 -29.13 20.64 20.01
C TYR A 812 -30.41 19.82 19.82
N ASN A 813 -30.42 18.58 20.31
CA ASN A 813 -31.61 17.74 20.46
C ASN A 813 -32.22 17.97 21.84
#